data_AF-A0AAD9G8F9-F1
#
_entry.id   AF-A0AAD9G8F9-F1
#
_cell.length_a   1.000
_cell.length_b   1.000
_cell.length_c   1.000
_cell.angle_alpha   90.00
_cell.angle_beta   90.00
_cell.angle_gamma   90.00
#
_symmetry.space_group_name_H-M   'P 1'
#
loop_
_entity.id
_entity.type
_entity.pdbx_description
1 polymer ?
#
loop_
_entity_poly.entity_id
_entity_poly.type
_entity_poly.pdbx_seq_one_letter_code
_entity_poly.pdbx_strand_id
1 'polypeptide(L)'
;MTVAIPEVDFSSPNAAEQLRVACTQVGFFYLVHHGIPDTLKSQVYKEMATFFSQPLEEKQKVLANKYMRGYTLMNEETLDPSVQTRGDTKEGYYICRHVPLDSEEMQLPLHGPNVFPDKAKFPTFQETMEKYHVAMCELGFNVAKLFAEAAGAKGSFDGPGMFDKPMAALRLLHYAPEKSDVDAGVFGAGAHTDYGLITLLSTDTTGGLQILHEGKWIDVPPREDAFVVNIGDMAERFTNGIFKSTLHRVVNVSGKERYSVPFFYEPNFTCQVKCFPSCVSEENPAKYPVTTSGQHLVDIMGAAASTKALSEFDTALETSKETGKLVVTHRELLALPPETLARATHLRELTLESTHLKQLPASFGCLALLERLSLAGNQLETLPLSFHQLQHLEILNLSNNSLRSFLGNFCDLSVLRQLFVHGNALKRLPREFGALNNLEVLDAGNNALHKLPKSFPCLSKLNRLDLSRNKLRKLPDAFGNLSSLRVCNLGRNKLQELPEFIGMLETIEVLGLENNALYKLPASFAELTNLTNLSLTANRIECFPSSQLGDLRSLITLTYAENKLRQWRPDGNFNFLKDESLEIEAIDQPDTDADAHSNPLATLTTIQYLDLSDNALVVLPSRGWESLSALLHLKIARNRLQTLPEDIGNLPILQRLDAAGNKFEALPSSLFRIKTLAFLDFQQNALRELPDNIGECEALVRLVLTRNRDLHGLPASLCRLSRLQELRVDKLCFLALSDDQTTFCRDLLYFSAE
;
A
#
# COMPACT_ATOMS: atom_id res chain seq x y z
N MET A 1 10.05 -40.56 1.54
CA MET A 1 11.39 -40.89 2.04
C MET A 1 11.98 -39.61 2.59
N THR A 2 12.51 -39.61 3.81
CA THR A 2 13.27 -38.48 4.36
C THR A 2 14.53 -38.30 3.50
N VAL A 3 14.66 -37.15 2.84
CA VAL A 3 15.87 -36.83 2.06
C VAL A 3 17.00 -36.62 3.05
N ALA A 4 18.04 -37.44 2.95
CA ALA A 4 19.25 -37.26 3.74
C ALA A 4 20.09 -36.15 3.10
N ILE A 5 20.62 -35.24 3.92
CA ILE A 5 21.56 -34.22 3.45
C ILE A 5 22.84 -34.93 2.98
N PRO A 6 23.28 -34.73 1.73
CA PRO A 6 24.47 -35.38 1.18
C PRO A 6 25.73 -35.08 1.99
N GLU A 7 26.68 -36.00 1.96
CA GLU A 7 28.02 -35.82 2.56
C GLU A 7 29.07 -35.76 1.45
N VAL A 8 30.00 -34.83 1.59
CA VAL A 8 31.20 -34.68 0.76
C VAL A 8 32.41 -34.87 1.68
N ASP A 9 33.13 -35.97 1.46
CA ASP A 9 34.39 -36.25 2.15
C ASP A 9 35.51 -35.52 1.44
N PHE A 10 36.03 -34.48 2.08
CA PHE A 10 37.05 -33.62 1.48
C PHE A 10 38.39 -34.32 1.26
N SER A 11 38.65 -35.43 1.97
CA SER A 11 39.86 -36.24 1.81
C SER A 11 39.72 -37.29 0.70
N SER A 12 38.52 -37.49 0.17
CA SER A 12 38.23 -38.52 -0.83
C SER A 12 38.76 -38.15 -2.22
N PRO A 13 39.33 -39.11 -2.97
CA PRO A 13 39.68 -38.88 -4.38
C PRO A 13 38.44 -38.58 -5.26
N ASN A 14 37.23 -38.90 -4.77
CA ASN A 14 35.97 -38.67 -5.49
C ASN A 14 35.22 -37.41 -4.98
N ALA A 15 35.85 -36.55 -4.18
CA ALA A 15 35.20 -35.39 -3.57
C ALA A 15 34.49 -34.49 -4.60
N ALA A 16 35.06 -34.31 -5.80
CA ALA A 16 34.45 -33.49 -6.85
C ALA A 16 33.13 -34.08 -7.37
N GLU A 17 33.06 -35.40 -7.54
CA GLU A 17 31.83 -36.07 -7.97
C GLU A 17 30.78 -36.07 -6.86
N GLN A 18 31.19 -36.29 -5.60
CA GLN A 18 30.30 -36.17 -4.45
C GLN A 18 29.69 -34.76 -4.37
N LEU A 19 30.51 -33.72 -4.54
CA LEU A 19 30.04 -32.33 -4.57
C LEU A 19 29.11 -32.07 -5.76
N ARG A 20 29.44 -32.58 -6.95
CA ARG A 20 28.57 -32.45 -8.14
C ARG A 20 27.18 -33.00 -7.88
N VAL A 21 27.09 -34.21 -7.31
CA VAL A 21 25.82 -34.85 -6.96
C VAL A 21 25.07 -34.01 -5.92
N ALA A 22 25.74 -33.59 -4.85
CA ALA A 22 25.15 -32.79 -3.78
C ALA A 22 24.57 -31.45 -4.30
N CYS A 23 25.33 -30.72 -5.10
CA CYS A 23 24.95 -29.42 -5.64
C CYS A 23 23.85 -29.50 -6.72
N THR A 24 23.77 -30.61 -7.47
CA THR A 24 22.74 -30.80 -8.49
C THR A 24 21.40 -31.24 -7.88
N GLN A 25 21.46 -32.04 -6.81
CA GLN A 25 20.26 -32.59 -6.19
C GLN A 25 19.68 -31.65 -5.13
N VAL A 26 20.52 -31.20 -4.20
CA VAL A 26 20.07 -30.50 -2.99
C VAL A 26 20.54 -29.06 -2.96
N GLY A 27 21.78 -28.77 -3.39
CA GLY A 27 22.42 -27.45 -3.21
C GLY A 27 22.91 -27.19 -1.78
N PHE A 28 22.88 -28.23 -0.94
CA PHE A 28 23.25 -28.20 0.48
C PHE A 28 23.91 -29.54 0.86
N PHE A 29 25.01 -29.53 1.62
CA PHE A 29 25.71 -30.77 2.01
C PHE A 29 26.56 -30.63 3.28
N TYR A 30 26.93 -31.76 3.88
CA TYR A 30 27.96 -31.81 4.92
C TYR A 30 29.34 -31.95 4.29
N LEU A 31 30.30 -31.15 4.73
CA LEU A 31 31.71 -31.27 4.40
C LEU A 31 32.46 -31.83 5.62
N VAL A 32 32.96 -33.07 5.49
CA VAL A 32 33.74 -33.77 6.52
C VAL A 32 35.21 -33.81 6.17
N HIS A 33 36.07 -34.12 7.14
CA HIS A 33 37.53 -34.14 7.00
C HIS A 33 38.12 -32.82 6.45
N HIS A 34 37.50 -31.70 6.83
CA HIS A 34 37.79 -30.34 6.38
C HIS A 34 39.10 -29.72 6.94
N GLY A 35 39.77 -30.39 7.87
CA GLY A 35 41.09 -29.97 8.41
C GLY A 35 41.08 -28.84 9.45
N ILE A 36 40.01 -28.06 9.58
CA ILE A 36 39.87 -27.06 10.67
C ILE A 36 39.91 -27.71 12.07
N PRO A 37 40.82 -27.30 12.97
CA PRO A 37 40.92 -27.87 14.32
C PRO A 37 39.68 -27.62 15.19
N ASP A 38 39.20 -28.64 15.88
CA ASP A 38 38.08 -28.52 16.83
C ASP A 38 38.38 -27.59 18.00
N THR A 39 39.64 -27.49 18.41
CA THR A 39 40.09 -26.54 19.44
C THR A 39 39.88 -25.09 19.01
N LEU A 40 40.09 -24.77 17.74
CA LEU A 40 39.87 -23.44 17.19
C LEU A 40 38.37 -23.13 17.06
N LYS A 41 37.56 -24.08 16.55
CA LYS A 41 36.10 -23.95 16.53
C LYS A 41 35.56 -23.69 17.95
N SER A 42 35.97 -24.51 18.92
CA SER A 42 35.55 -24.40 20.32
C SER A 42 35.92 -23.04 20.93
N GLN A 43 37.10 -22.52 20.62
CA GLN A 43 37.52 -21.20 21.09
C GLN A 43 36.66 -20.08 20.47
N VAL A 44 36.31 -20.16 19.18
CA VAL A 44 35.38 -19.21 18.53
C VAL A 44 34.02 -19.20 19.23
N TYR A 45 33.43 -20.38 19.50
CA TYR A 45 32.15 -20.47 20.21
C TYR A 45 32.23 -19.89 21.62
N LYS A 46 33.33 -20.13 22.34
CA LYS A 46 33.55 -19.56 23.67
C LYS A 46 33.62 -18.04 23.66
N GLU A 47 34.39 -17.45 22.74
CA GLU A 47 34.51 -16.00 22.59
C GLU A 47 33.17 -15.37 22.18
N MET A 48 32.48 -15.98 21.21
CA MET A 48 31.16 -15.56 20.75
C MET A 48 30.13 -15.57 21.87
N ALA A 49 30.03 -16.66 22.64
CA ALA A 49 29.10 -16.77 23.77
C ALA A 49 29.41 -15.72 24.86
N THR A 50 30.70 -15.51 25.16
CA THR A 50 31.15 -14.50 26.13
C THR A 50 30.76 -13.07 25.71
N PHE A 51 30.82 -12.79 24.40
CA PHE A 51 30.39 -11.49 23.85
C PHE A 51 28.87 -11.33 23.88
N PHE A 52 28.11 -12.30 23.36
CA PHE A 52 26.65 -12.17 23.27
C PHE A 52 25.94 -12.18 24.62
N SER A 53 26.56 -12.77 25.65
CA SER A 53 26.05 -12.73 27.03
C SER A 53 26.21 -11.37 27.72
N GLN A 54 26.90 -10.40 27.10
CA GLN A 54 27.04 -9.06 27.69
C GLN A 54 25.73 -8.27 27.63
N PRO A 55 25.53 -7.28 28.52
CA PRO A 55 24.46 -6.30 28.40
C PRO A 55 24.47 -5.59 27.05
N LEU A 56 23.29 -5.18 26.59
CA LEU A 56 23.11 -4.56 25.27
C LEU A 56 24.00 -3.32 25.09
N GLU A 57 24.15 -2.51 26.13
CA GLU A 57 24.97 -1.29 26.14
C GLU A 57 26.44 -1.59 25.86
N GLU A 58 26.94 -2.74 26.30
CA GLU A 58 28.31 -3.18 26.00
C GLU A 58 28.43 -3.63 24.55
N LYS A 59 27.49 -4.46 24.08
CA LYS A 59 27.49 -4.95 22.68
C LYS A 59 27.39 -3.80 21.69
N GLN A 60 26.62 -2.75 22.04
CA GLN A 60 26.43 -1.56 21.20
C GLN A 60 27.68 -0.69 21.03
N LYS A 61 28.72 -0.84 21.86
CA LYS A 61 29.99 -0.11 21.66
C LYS A 61 30.71 -0.46 20.36
N VAL A 62 30.37 -1.61 19.80
CA VAL A 62 30.95 -2.13 18.56
C VAL A 62 29.90 -2.36 17.49
N LEU A 63 28.85 -1.52 17.46
CA LEU A 63 27.82 -1.55 16.42
C LEU A 63 28.44 -1.58 15.01
N ALA A 64 27.75 -2.27 14.11
CA ALA A 64 28.14 -2.39 12.72
C ALA A 64 28.38 -1.01 12.11
N ASN A 65 29.58 -0.79 11.59
CA ASN A 65 29.96 0.44 10.94
C ASN A 65 29.40 0.52 9.51
N LYS A 66 29.64 1.63 8.81
CA LYS A 66 29.23 1.82 7.40
C LYS A 66 29.80 0.79 6.41
N TYR A 67 30.81 0.02 6.81
CA TYR A 67 31.38 -1.07 6.02
C TYR A 67 30.79 -2.44 6.41
N MET A 68 29.71 -2.47 7.20
CA MET A 68 29.09 -3.67 7.74
C MET A 68 30.04 -4.52 8.61
N ARG A 69 30.92 -3.88 9.40
CA ARG A 69 31.80 -4.56 10.36
C ARG A 69 31.38 -4.25 11.79
N GLY A 70 31.21 -5.27 12.63
CA GLY A 70 30.77 -5.13 14.01
C GLY A 70 29.42 -5.79 14.28
N TYR A 71 28.84 -5.43 15.42
CA TYR A 71 27.63 -6.00 16.02
C TYR A 71 26.33 -5.50 15.37
N THR A 72 25.41 -6.42 15.07
CA THR A 72 24.05 -6.19 14.58
C THR A 72 23.04 -6.64 15.62
N LEU A 73 22.02 -5.81 15.86
CA LEU A 73 21.05 -5.94 16.94
C LEU A 73 20.08 -7.10 16.73
N MET A 74 19.50 -7.57 17.83
CA MET A 74 18.41 -8.54 17.83
C MET A 74 17.21 -7.99 17.04
N ASN A 75 16.63 -8.79 16.14
CA ASN A 75 15.50 -8.40 15.27
C ASN A 75 15.82 -7.28 14.27
N GLU A 76 17.10 -6.95 14.03
CA GLU A 76 17.47 -5.92 13.06
C GLU A 76 17.26 -6.38 11.62
N GLU A 77 17.62 -7.62 11.32
CA GLU A 77 17.49 -8.20 9.97
C GLU A 77 16.11 -8.85 9.80
N THR A 78 15.54 -8.76 8.60
CA THR A 78 14.29 -9.45 8.23
C THR A 78 14.47 -10.09 6.86
N LEU A 79 14.92 -11.35 6.85
CA LEU A 79 15.27 -12.04 5.60
C LEU A 79 14.05 -12.39 4.72
N ASP A 80 12.88 -12.60 5.34
CA ASP A 80 11.61 -12.84 4.62
C ASP A 80 10.50 -11.88 5.08
N PRO A 81 10.49 -10.62 4.59
CA PRO A 81 9.52 -9.62 5.04
C PRO A 81 8.07 -9.94 4.61
N SER A 82 7.86 -10.95 3.77
CA SER A 82 6.53 -11.34 3.30
C SER A 82 5.75 -12.19 4.31
N VAL A 83 6.48 -12.94 5.14
CA VAL A 83 5.92 -13.84 6.17
C VAL A 83 6.27 -13.37 7.57
N GLN A 84 7.50 -12.89 7.77
CA GLN A 84 8.06 -12.52 9.06
C GLN A 84 7.33 -11.30 9.65
N THR A 85 6.77 -11.44 10.85
CA THR A 85 5.88 -10.44 11.48
C THR A 85 6.60 -9.47 12.43
N ARG A 86 7.82 -9.82 12.83
CA ARG A 86 8.82 -9.03 13.55
C ARG A 86 10.20 -9.43 13.03
N GLY A 87 11.23 -8.60 13.14
CA GLY A 87 12.57 -8.99 12.66
C GLY A 87 13.04 -10.37 13.16
N ASP A 88 13.95 -10.97 12.40
CA ASP A 88 14.50 -12.30 12.68
C ASP A 88 15.02 -12.37 14.12
N THR A 89 14.64 -13.42 14.87
CA THR A 89 14.97 -13.53 16.30
C THR A 89 16.43 -13.95 16.53
N LYS A 90 17.34 -13.17 15.95
CA LYS A 90 18.79 -13.29 16.02
C LYS A 90 19.46 -11.92 16.08
N GLU A 91 20.60 -11.89 16.74
CA GLU A 91 21.60 -10.84 16.69
C GLU A 91 22.87 -11.41 16.01
N GLY A 92 23.83 -10.55 15.67
CA GLY A 92 25.02 -11.00 14.96
C GLY A 92 26.25 -10.10 15.08
N TYR A 93 27.37 -10.57 14.54
CA TYR A 93 28.63 -9.82 14.50
C TYR A 93 29.40 -10.13 13.21
N TYR A 94 29.71 -9.10 12.43
CA TYR A 94 30.45 -9.24 11.17
C TYR A 94 31.94 -8.93 11.32
N ILE A 95 32.77 -9.81 10.76
CA ILE A 95 34.23 -9.71 10.67
C ILE A 95 34.62 -10.15 9.26
N CYS A 96 35.32 -9.32 8.50
CA CYS A 96 35.74 -9.70 7.15
C CYS A 96 37.26 -9.54 6.98
N ARG A 97 37.77 -9.66 5.75
CA ARG A 97 39.14 -9.26 5.44
C ARG A 97 39.35 -7.80 5.85
N HIS A 98 40.37 -7.57 6.69
CA HIS A 98 40.71 -6.23 7.16
C HIS A 98 41.26 -5.38 6.00
N VAL A 99 40.71 -4.18 5.81
CA VAL A 99 41.19 -3.22 4.81
C VAL A 99 41.52 -1.90 5.54
N PRO A 100 42.80 -1.51 5.58
CA PRO A 100 43.23 -0.24 6.17
C PRO A 100 42.62 0.98 5.45
N LEU A 101 42.40 2.07 6.18
CA LEU A 101 41.76 3.29 5.66
C LEU A 101 42.56 3.99 4.55
N ASP A 102 43.86 3.73 4.46
CA ASP A 102 44.78 4.24 3.44
C ASP A 102 44.93 3.32 2.22
N SER A 103 44.25 2.17 2.21
CA SER A 103 44.27 1.23 1.08
C SER A 103 43.45 1.77 -0.11
N GLU A 104 43.93 1.53 -1.33
CA GLU A 104 43.19 1.81 -2.57
C GLU A 104 41.83 1.08 -2.62
N GLU A 105 41.72 -0.07 -1.96
CA GLU A 105 40.49 -0.87 -1.90
C GLU A 105 39.38 -0.19 -1.11
N MET A 106 39.67 0.88 -0.36
CA MET A 106 38.66 1.70 0.31
C MET A 106 37.71 2.42 -0.67
N GLN A 107 38.07 2.50 -1.96
CA GLN A 107 37.20 3.01 -3.01
C GLN A 107 36.14 1.98 -3.45
N LEU A 108 36.32 0.70 -3.09
CA LEU A 108 35.39 -0.37 -3.44
C LEU A 108 34.34 -0.54 -2.33
N PRO A 109 33.05 -0.69 -2.67
CA PRO A 109 32.01 -1.01 -1.70
C PRO A 109 32.35 -2.26 -0.85
N LEU A 110 31.81 -2.32 0.37
CA LEU A 110 31.95 -3.45 1.29
C LEU A 110 33.38 -3.70 1.83
N HIS A 111 34.34 -2.79 1.56
CA HIS A 111 35.71 -2.84 2.09
C HIS A 111 35.89 -1.85 3.25
N GLY A 112 36.59 -2.26 4.30
CA GLY A 112 36.90 -1.39 5.42
C GLY A 112 37.53 -2.11 6.61
N PRO A 113 37.93 -1.36 7.64
CA PRO A 113 38.51 -1.93 8.85
C PRO A 113 37.45 -2.65 9.69
N ASN A 114 37.83 -3.77 10.27
CA ASN A 114 37.02 -4.47 11.27
C ASN A 114 36.88 -3.64 12.55
N VAL A 115 35.75 -3.79 13.22
CA VAL A 115 35.50 -3.25 14.57
C VAL A 115 35.60 -4.41 15.54
N PHE A 116 36.41 -4.28 16.58
CA PHE A 116 36.59 -5.30 17.63
C PHE A 116 36.24 -4.73 19.00
N PRO A 117 35.78 -5.57 19.94
CA PRO A 117 35.48 -5.13 21.30
C PRO A 117 36.77 -4.77 22.06
N ASP A 118 36.60 -4.01 23.15
CA ASP A 118 37.73 -3.54 23.96
C ASP A 118 38.62 -4.70 24.42
N LYS A 119 39.91 -4.64 24.03
CA LYS A 119 40.92 -5.65 24.34
C LYS A 119 41.11 -5.86 25.85
N ALA A 120 40.85 -4.87 26.68
CA ALA A 120 40.93 -5.02 28.14
C ALA A 120 39.85 -5.99 28.67
N LYS A 121 38.66 -6.00 28.04
CA LYS A 121 37.53 -6.85 28.42
C LYS A 121 37.51 -8.18 27.64
N PHE A 122 38.00 -8.16 26.40
CA PHE A 122 38.02 -9.29 25.48
C PHE A 122 39.44 -9.55 24.94
N PRO A 123 40.37 -10.02 25.80
CA PRO A 123 41.79 -10.06 25.48
C PRO A 123 42.15 -10.95 24.30
N THR A 124 41.36 -12.00 24.05
CA THR A 124 41.64 -13.04 23.04
C THR A 124 40.67 -13.04 21.87
N PHE A 125 39.64 -12.18 21.87
CA PHE A 125 38.56 -12.20 20.87
C PHE A 125 39.09 -11.90 19.47
N GLN A 126 39.78 -10.77 19.29
CA GLN A 126 40.33 -10.37 17.99
C GLN A 126 41.27 -11.45 17.42
N GLU A 127 42.26 -11.88 18.21
CA GLU A 127 43.24 -12.87 17.80
C GLU A 127 42.59 -14.20 17.40
N THR A 128 41.58 -14.65 18.14
CA THR A 128 40.82 -15.88 17.83
C THR A 128 40.08 -15.74 16.49
N MET A 129 39.36 -14.64 16.29
CA MET A 129 38.56 -14.44 15.08
C MET A 129 39.43 -14.27 13.83
N GLU A 130 40.57 -13.58 13.95
CA GLU A 130 41.54 -13.44 12.85
C GLU A 130 42.17 -14.79 12.49
N LYS A 131 42.60 -15.59 13.48
CA LYS A 131 43.11 -16.95 13.24
C LYS A 131 42.08 -17.85 12.55
N TYR A 132 40.82 -17.78 13.00
CA TYR A 132 39.74 -18.54 12.37
C TYR A 132 39.44 -18.05 10.95
N HIS A 133 39.42 -16.73 10.72
CA HIS A 133 39.20 -16.14 9.40
C HIS A 133 40.24 -16.60 8.39
N VAL A 134 41.53 -16.62 8.76
CA VAL A 134 42.62 -17.14 7.91
C VAL A 134 42.41 -18.61 7.56
N ALA A 135 42.17 -19.47 8.57
CA ALA A 135 41.94 -20.90 8.35
C ALA A 135 40.71 -21.17 7.47
N MET A 136 39.65 -20.38 7.65
CA MET A 136 38.43 -20.48 6.83
C MET A 136 38.63 -19.93 5.41
N CYS A 137 39.50 -18.94 5.19
CA CYS A 137 39.87 -18.52 3.83
C CYS A 137 40.60 -19.62 3.07
N GLU A 138 41.53 -20.34 3.73
CA GLU A 138 42.23 -21.47 3.13
C GLU A 138 41.25 -22.61 2.78
N LEU A 139 40.36 -22.97 3.70
CA LEU A 139 39.31 -23.96 3.45
C LEU A 139 38.38 -23.50 2.31
N GLY A 140 37.88 -22.26 2.38
CA GLY A 140 37.00 -21.66 1.38
C GLY A 140 37.59 -21.69 -0.02
N PHE A 141 38.88 -21.36 -0.16
CA PHE A 141 39.57 -21.43 -1.45
C PHE A 141 39.65 -22.87 -1.98
N ASN A 142 39.96 -23.83 -1.11
CA ASN A 142 40.04 -25.23 -1.53
C ASN A 142 38.66 -25.80 -1.92
N VAL A 143 37.59 -25.42 -1.21
CA VAL A 143 36.21 -25.78 -1.57
C VAL A 143 35.79 -25.09 -2.87
N ALA A 144 36.16 -23.83 -3.12
CA ALA A 144 35.90 -23.13 -4.37
C ALA A 144 36.58 -23.83 -5.57
N LYS A 145 37.82 -24.30 -5.42
CA LYS A 145 38.49 -25.12 -6.45
C LYS A 145 37.76 -26.43 -6.70
N LEU A 146 37.32 -27.12 -5.64
CA LEU A 146 36.55 -28.35 -5.75
C LEU A 146 35.20 -28.12 -6.44
N PHE A 147 34.54 -27.00 -6.14
CA PHE A 147 33.32 -26.55 -6.80
C PHE A 147 33.52 -26.35 -8.31
N ALA A 148 34.60 -25.66 -8.71
CA ALA A 148 34.92 -25.46 -10.13
C ALA A 148 35.23 -26.80 -10.82
N GLU A 149 35.94 -27.72 -10.15
CA GLU A 149 36.18 -29.07 -10.67
C GLU A 149 34.89 -29.88 -10.84
N ALA A 150 34.00 -29.85 -9.85
CA ALA A 150 32.69 -30.51 -9.89
C ALA A 150 31.80 -29.96 -11.02
N ALA A 151 31.92 -28.67 -11.35
CA ALA A 151 31.25 -28.03 -12.47
C ALA A 151 31.92 -28.32 -13.84
N GLY A 152 32.97 -29.15 -13.88
CA GLY A 152 33.71 -29.48 -15.11
C GLY A 152 34.64 -28.36 -15.58
N ALA A 153 34.96 -27.40 -14.72
CA ALA A 153 35.75 -26.20 -15.02
C ALA A 153 37.04 -26.15 -14.18
N LYS A 154 37.68 -27.30 -13.97
CA LYS A 154 38.90 -27.45 -13.14
C LYS A 154 39.96 -26.40 -13.51
N GLY A 155 40.48 -25.71 -12.49
CA GLY A 155 41.51 -24.68 -12.63
C GLY A 155 41.00 -23.28 -12.97
N SER A 156 39.70 -23.10 -13.20
CA SER A 156 39.13 -21.79 -13.57
C SER A 156 39.24 -20.73 -12.47
N PHE A 157 39.51 -21.12 -11.23
CA PHE A 157 39.66 -20.24 -10.07
C PHE A 157 41.11 -20.03 -9.62
N ASP A 158 42.10 -20.61 -10.31
CA ASP A 158 43.51 -20.52 -9.92
C ASP A 158 44.19 -19.25 -10.44
N GLY A 159 43.50 -18.44 -11.25
CA GLY A 159 44.04 -17.25 -11.90
C GLY A 159 44.17 -16.03 -10.96
N PRO A 160 45.07 -15.09 -11.27
CA PRO A 160 45.18 -13.82 -10.53
C PRO A 160 43.88 -13.01 -10.66
N GLY A 161 43.49 -12.31 -9.59
CA GLY A 161 42.25 -11.54 -9.54
C GLY A 161 41.01 -12.36 -9.21
N MET A 162 41.15 -13.67 -8.96
CA MET A 162 40.04 -14.54 -8.56
C MET A 162 39.84 -14.55 -7.04
N PHE A 163 40.85 -15.00 -6.27
CA PHE A 163 40.75 -15.19 -4.82
C PHE A 163 41.99 -14.71 -4.04
N ASP A 164 42.86 -13.90 -4.66
CA ASP A 164 44.02 -13.30 -3.98
C ASP A 164 43.62 -12.22 -2.95
N LYS A 165 42.45 -11.61 -3.13
CA LYS A 165 41.86 -10.63 -2.20
C LYS A 165 40.35 -10.92 -2.05
N PRO A 166 40.00 -12.11 -1.52
CA PRO A 166 38.65 -12.60 -1.60
C PRO A 166 37.72 -11.73 -0.74
N MET A 167 36.47 -11.68 -1.16
CA MET A 167 35.39 -11.08 -0.41
C MET A 167 34.91 -12.10 0.64
N ALA A 168 35.64 -12.20 1.76
CA ALA A 168 35.40 -13.22 2.79
C ALA A 168 34.82 -12.61 4.07
N ALA A 169 33.62 -13.04 4.47
CA ALA A 169 32.91 -12.53 5.63
C ALA A 169 32.59 -13.65 6.63
N LEU A 170 33.12 -13.51 7.85
CA LEU A 170 32.76 -14.29 9.02
C LEU A 170 31.60 -13.59 9.74
N ARG A 171 30.51 -14.31 9.99
CA ARG A 171 29.38 -13.81 10.74
C ARG A 171 29.13 -14.70 11.95
N LEU A 172 29.21 -14.12 13.14
CA LEU A 172 28.82 -14.77 14.39
C LEU A 172 27.32 -14.53 14.59
N LEU A 173 26.52 -15.56 14.84
CA LEU A 173 25.08 -15.44 15.01
C LEU A 173 24.65 -16.06 16.33
N HIS A 174 23.83 -15.30 17.06
CA HIS A 174 23.15 -15.74 18.27
C HIS A 174 21.64 -15.59 18.08
N TYR A 175 20.92 -16.69 18.26
CA TYR A 175 19.47 -16.75 18.14
C TYR A 175 18.85 -16.83 19.53
N ALA A 176 17.77 -16.09 19.74
CA ALA A 176 17.06 -16.04 21.00
C ALA A 176 16.56 -17.45 21.43
N PRO A 177 16.39 -17.70 22.74
CA PRO A 177 15.82 -18.95 23.25
C PRO A 177 14.31 -19.07 22.96
N GLU A 178 13.70 -18.04 22.40
CA GLU A 178 12.30 -18.07 22.00
C GLU A 178 12.06 -19.13 20.92
N LYS A 179 10.98 -19.91 21.09
CA LYS A 179 10.55 -20.86 20.07
C LYS A 179 9.95 -20.10 18.88
N SER A 180 10.36 -20.49 17.69
CA SER A 180 9.75 -19.99 16.45
C SER A 180 8.28 -20.43 16.35
N ASP A 181 7.45 -19.54 15.82
CA ASP A 181 6.03 -19.78 15.54
C ASP A 181 5.81 -19.52 14.05
N VAL A 182 5.85 -20.60 13.26
CA VAL A 182 5.77 -20.53 11.79
C VAL A 182 4.43 -19.97 11.33
N ASP A 183 3.34 -20.27 12.02
CA ASP A 183 1.98 -19.84 11.65
C ASP A 183 1.77 -18.35 11.98
N ALA A 184 2.38 -17.87 13.07
CA ALA A 184 2.42 -16.45 13.39
C ALA A 184 3.49 -15.68 12.62
N GLY A 185 4.28 -16.35 11.76
CA GLY A 185 5.37 -15.75 11.01
C GLY A 185 6.47 -15.21 11.93
N VAL A 186 6.98 -16.04 12.83
CA VAL A 186 8.09 -15.74 13.75
C VAL A 186 9.19 -16.78 13.52
N PHE A 187 10.30 -16.35 12.96
CA PHE A 187 11.45 -17.21 12.65
C PHE A 187 12.74 -16.73 13.31
N GLY A 188 13.64 -17.69 13.59
CA GLY A 188 15.02 -17.39 13.95
C GLY A 188 15.76 -16.70 12.81
N ALA A 189 15.51 -17.14 11.58
CA ALA A 189 15.87 -16.48 10.34
C ALA A 189 14.81 -16.81 9.29
N GLY A 190 14.26 -15.80 8.62
CA GLY A 190 13.30 -15.97 7.52
C GLY A 190 13.86 -16.81 6.36
N ALA A 191 12.97 -17.24 5.46
CA ALA A 191 13.34 -18.00 4.28
C ALA A 191 14.13 -17.14 3.28
N HIS A 192 15.35 -17.56 2.91
CA HIS A 192 16.22 -16.84 1.97
C HIS A 192 17.18 -17.78 1.25
N THR A 193 17.79 -17.28 0.17
CA THR A 193 18.98 -17.86 -0.46
C THR A 193 20.21 -17.05 -0.09
N ASP A 194 21.39 -17.67 -0.15
CA ASP A 194 22.64 -16.92 0.00
C ASP A 194 23.01 -16.27 -1.32
N TYR A 195 23.47 -15.02 -1.26
CA TYR A 195 23.75 -14.25 -2.48
C TYR A 195 25.07 -14.66 -3.15
N GLY A 196 26.00 -15.20 -2.37
CA GLY A 196 27.38 -15.45 -2.77
C GLY A 196 27.62 -16.75 -3.55
N LEU A 197 28.84 -17.25 -3.44
CA LEU A 197 29.37 -18.45 -4.07
C LEU A 197 29.23 -19.61 -3.10
N ILE A 198 29.91 -19.54 -1.96
CA ILE A 198 29.95 -20.63 -0.97
C ILE A 198 29.77 -20.05 0.43
N THR A 199 28.86 -20.67 1.20
CA THR A 199 28.74 -20.46 2.63
C THR A 199 29.18 -21.72 3.37
N LEU A 200 30.19 -21.59 4.22
CA LEU A 200 30.63 -22.63 5.15
C LEU A 200 30.05 -22.33 6.54
N LEU A 201 29.07 -23.13 6.97
CA LEU A 201 28.34 -22.94 8.20
C LEU A 201 28.78 -23.95 9.27
N SER A 202 29.37 -23.45 10.35
CA SER A 202 29.46 -24.22 11.60
C SER A 202 28.21 -23.94 12.44
N THR A 203 27.65 -24.97 13.06
CA THR A 203 26.53 -24.85 14.00
C THR A 203 26.90 -25.47 15.35
N ASP A 204 26.26 -24.99 16.42
CA ASP A 204 26.23 -25.71 17.69
C ASP A 204 25.37 -26.99 17.56
N THR A 205 25.07 -27.63 18.69
CA THR A 205 24.19 -28.81 18.75
C THR A 205 22.70 -28.47 18.77
N THR A 206 22.34 -27.18 18.75
CA THR A 206 20.95 -26.71 18.73
C THR A 206 20.45 -26.66 17.29
N GLY A 207 19.60 -27.65 16.95
CA GLY A 207 18.98 -27.74 15.63
C GLY A 207 18.08 -26.55 15.28
N GLY A 208 17.52 -26.58 14.07
CA GLY A 208 16.54 -25.60 13.60
C GLY A 208 16.78 -25.07 12.19
N LEU A 209 17.94 -25.36 11.60
CA LEU A 209 18.18 -25.08 10.19
C LEU A 209 17.30 -25.99 9.32
N GLN A 210 16.57 -25.39 8.38
CA GLN A 210 15.71 -26.09 7.44
C GLN A 210 16.01 -25.63 6.02
N ILE A 211 15.95 -26.56 5.06
CA ILE A 211 16.04 -26.28 3.62
C ILE A 211 14.72 -26.61 2.94
N LEU A 212 14.40 -25.88 1.87
CA LEU A 212 13.27 -26.19 1.01
C LEU A 212 13.75 -27.10 -0.13
N HIS A 213 13.29 -28.34 -0.12
CA HIS A 213 13.60 -29.32 -1.15
C HIS A 213 12.31 -29.94 -1.69
N GLU A 214 12.12 -29.90 -3.01
CA GLU A 214 10.90 -30.36 -3.69
C GLU A 214 9.59 -29.85 -3.07
N GLY A 215 9.59 -28.57 -2.66
CA GLY A 215 8.42 -27.91 -2.07
C GLY A 215 8.14 -28.26 -0.61
N LYS A 216 9.03 -28.98 0.07
CA LYS A 216 8.91 -29.34 1.49
C LYS A 216 10.09 -28.82 2.30
N TRP A 217 9.81 -28.33 3.49
CA TRP A 217 10.85 -27.97 4.47
C TRP A 217 11.40 -29.23 5.13
N ILE A 218 12.72 -29.40 5.09
CA ILE A 218 13.45 -30.54 5.64
C ILE A 218 14.49 -30.02 6.62
N ASP A 219 14.56 -30.63 7.81
CA ASP A 219 15.56 -30.28 8.81
C ASP A 219 16.97 -30.69 8.37
N VAL A 220 17.95 -29.86 8.70
CA VAL A 220 19.39 -30.16 8.59
C VAL A 220 19.92 -30.43 9.99
N PRO A 221 20.11 -31.71 10.40
CA PRO A 221 20.59 -32.04 11.73
C PRO A 221 21.97 -31.43 12.03
N PRO A 222 22.22 -30.95 13.26
CA PRO A 222 23.56 -30.53 13.65
C PRO A 222 24.59 -31.67 13.58
N ARG A 223 25.82 -31.35 13.17
CA ARG A 223 26.97 -32.26 13.18
C ARG A 223 28.23 -31.52 13.60
N GLU A 224 28.91 -32.02 14.62
CA GLU A 224 30.12 -31.37 15.16
C GLU A 224 31.37 -31.61 14.28
N ASP A 225 31.39 -32.73 13.57
CA ASP A 225 32.48 -33.20 12.71
C ASP A 225 32.46 -32.63 11.29
N ALA A 226 31.44 -31.83 10.97
CA ALA A 226 31.20 -31.33 9.62
C ALA A 226 30.89 -29.82 9.59
N PHE A 227 31.22 -29.19 8.47
CA PHE A 227 30.56 -27.93 8.08
C PHE A 227 29.32 -28.24 7.26
N VAL A 228 28.27 -27.48 7.48
CA VAL A 228 27.14 -27.42 6.56
C VAL A 228 27.53 -26.45 5.45
N VAL A 229 27.42 -26.86 4.19
CA VAL A 229 27.79 -26.03 3.04
C VAL A 229 26.56 -25.72 2.22
N ASN A 230 26.34 -24.43 1.98
CA ASN A 230 25.35 -23.94 1.03
C ASN A 230 26.06 -23.31 -0.17
N ILE A 231 25.51 -23.48 -1.35
CA ILE A 231 25.91 -22.72 -2.53
C ILE A 231 24.92 -21.58 -2.77
N GLY A 232 25.43 -20.40 -3.12
CA GLY A 232 24.61 -19.21 -3.30
C GLY A 232 24.29 -18.89 -4.76
N ASP A 233 23.61 -17.76 -4.96
CA ASP A 233 23.12 -17.31 -6.26
C ASP A 233 24.27 -17.01 -7.25
N MET A 234 25.46 -16.63 -6.76
CA MET A 234 26.64 -16.45 -7.60
C MET A 234 27.16 -17.79 -8.14
N ALA A 235 27.11 -18.85 -7.33
CA ALA A 235 27.45 -20.21 -7.76
C ALA A 235 26.53 -20.70 -8.89
N GLU A 236 25.24 -20.39 -8.77
CA GLU A 236 24.25 -20.70 -9.79
C GLU A 236 24.55 -19.99 -11.12
N ARG A 237 25.04 -18.73 -11.07
CA ARG A 237 25.48 -17.99 -12.27
C ARG A 237 26.70 -18.61 -12.93
N PHE A 238 27.71 -19.03 -12.15
CA PHE A 238 28.89 -19.73 -12.69
C PHE A 238 28.52 -21.05 -13.39
N THR A 239 27.50 -21.74 -12.89
CA THR A 239 27.09 -23.08 -13.37
C THR A 239 25.86 -23.07 -14.27
N ASN A 240 25.37 -21.91 -14.69
CA ASN A 240 24.19 -21.76 -15.55
C ASN A 240 22.90 -22.43 -15.02
N GLY A 241 22.73 -22.47 -13.70
CA GLY A 241 21.58 -23.13 -13.08
C GLY A 241 21.70 -24.66 -12.94
N ILE A 242 22.87 -25.25 -13.24
CA ILE A 242 23.12 -26.68 -13.00
C ILE A 242 23.22 -26.94 -11.50
N PHE A 243 23.97 -26.11 -10.78
CA PHE A 243 24.00 -26.12 -9.33
C PHE A 243 23.05 -25.06 -8.82
N LYS A 244 22.08 -25.43 -7.98
CA LYS A 244 20.97 -24.56 -7.57
C LYS A 244 21.19 -24.01 -6.18
N SER A 245 20.99 -22.71 -6.03
CA SER A 245 20.93 -22.04 -4.73
C SER A 245 19.70 -22.52 -3.96
N THR A 246 19.88 -22.86 -2.68
CA THR A 246 18.83 -23.53 -1.89
C THR A 246 18.19 -22.56 -0.91
N LEU A 247 16.86 -22.42 -1.02
CA LEU A 247 16.10 -21.64 -0.05
C LEU A 247 16.15 -22.33 1.32
N HIS A 248 16.52 -21.59 2.35
CA HIS A 248 16.70 -22.13 3.69
C HIS A 248 16.22 -21.12 4.74
N ARG A 249 15.94 -21.61 5.96
CA ARG A 249 15.43 -20.82 7.09
C ARG A 249 15.88 -21.40 8.42
N VAL A 250 15.70 -20.66 9.51
CA VAL A 250 15.92 -21.17 10.87
C VAL A 250 14.64 -21.12 11.70
N VAL A 251 14.19 -22.29 12.15
CA VAL A 251 13.03 -22.50 13.03
C VAL A 251 13.53 -23.09 14.36
N ASN A 252 13.61 -22.27 15.40
CA ASN A 252 14.01 -22.75 16.72
C ASN A 252 12.85 -23.48 17.39
N VAL A 253 12.91 -24.81 17.44
CA VAL A 253 11.91 -25.64 18.13
C VAL A 253 12.30 -26.00 19.57
N SER A 254 13.57 -25.78 19.92
CA SER A 254 14.19 -26.28 21.16
C SER A 254 13.80 -25.46 22.39
N GLY A 255 13.55 -24.16 22.22
CA GLY A 255 13.38 -23.22 23.34
C GLY A 255 14.69 -22.87 24.06
N LYS A 256 15.83 -23.15 23.42
CA LYS A 256 17.18 -22.82 23.90
C LYS A 256 17.84 -21.84 22.94
N GLU A 257 18.81 -21.09 23.43
CA GLU A 257 19.69 -20.29 22.58
C GLU A 257 20.37 -21.17 21.54
N ARG A 258 20.55 -20.65 20.33
CA ARG A 258 21.28 -21.31 19.26
C ARG A 258 22.39 -20.41 18.79
N TYR A 259 23.53 -21.01 18.48
CA TYR A 259 24.69 -20.33 17.94
C TYR A 259 25.09 -20.92 16.60
N SER A 260 25.50 -20.06 15.68
CA SER A 260 26.10 -20.52 14.43
C SER A 260 27.10 -19.52 13.87
N VAL A 261 28.03 -20.03 13.08
CA VAL A 261 29.15 -19.28 12.53
C VAL A 261 29.22 -19.49 11.02
N PRO A 262 28.37 -18.82 10.21
CA PRO A 262 28.52 -18.80 8.78
C PRO A 262 29.76 -18.02 8.34
N PHE A 263 30.46 -18.58 7.35
CA PHE A 263 31.58 -17.98 6.66
C PHE A 263 31.28 -17.91 5.17
N PHE A 264 31.04 -16.72 4.66
CA PHE A 264 30.77 -16.44 3.25
C PHE A 264 32.09 -16.23 2.53
N TYR A 265 32.32 -16.97 1.45
CA TYR A 265 33.58 -16.96 0.73
C TYR A 265 33.38 -16.71 -0.76
N GLU A 266 33.73 -15.50 -1.16
CA GLU A 266 33.45 -14.96 -2.49
C GLU A 266 34.74 -14.60 -3.23
N PRO A 267 34.74 -14.65 -4.58
CA PRO A 267 35.84 -14.12 -5.37
C PRO A 267 36.08 -12.63 -5.09
N ASN A 268 37.25 -12.12 -5.46
CA ASN A 268 37.59 -10.70 -5.39
C ASN A 268 36.48 -9.82 -5.96
N PHE A 269 36.33 -8.62 -5.43
CA PHE A 269 35.27 -7.68 -5.84
C PHE A 269 35.18 -7.47 -7.36
N THR A 270 36.32 -7.40 -8.05
CA THR A 270 36.41 -7.16 -9.50
C THR A 270 36.42 -8.43 -10.35
N CYS A 271 36.41 -9.61 -9.73
CA CYS A 271 36.37 -10.90 -10.43
C CYS A 271 35.11 -10.99 -11.31
N GLN A 272 35.28 -11.38 -12.57
CA GLN A 272 34.14 -11.59 -13.47
C GLN A 272 33.39 -12.86 -13.11
N VAL A 273 32.10 -12.70 -12.81
CA VAL A 273 31.15 -13.80 -12.68
C VAL A 273 30.59 -14.08 -14.06
N LYS A 274 31.21 -15.04 -14.74
CA LYS A 274 30.83 -15.51 -16.07
C LYS A 274 30.59 -17.01 -16.01
N CYS A 275 29.53 -17.45 -16.67
CA CYS A 275 29.20 -18.87 -16.81
C CYS A 275 30.39 -19.69 -17.34
N PHE A 276 30.65 -20.83 -16.71
CA PHE A 276 31.66 -21.76 -17.18
C PHE A 276 31.29 -22.36 -18.54
N PRO A 277 32.24 -22.49 -19.48
CA PRO A 277 31.99 -23.12 -20.78
C PRO A 277 31.44 -24.55 -20.66
N SER A 278 31.85 -25.30 -19.64
CA SER A 278 31.38 -26.66 -19.36
C SER A 278 29.89 -26.74 -19.00
N CYS A 279 29.27 -25.61 -18.63
CA CYS A 279 27.88 -25.54 -18.18
C CYS A 279 26.94 -24.97 -19.27
N VAL A 280 27.46 -24.72 -20.47
CA VAL A 280 26.71 -24.20 -21.62
C VAL A 280 26.63 -25.28 -22.70
N SER A 281 25.43 -25.49 -23.23
CA SER A 281 25.17 -26.34 -24.38
C SER A 281 24.10 -25.71 -25.29
N GLU A 282 23.83 -26.29 -26.45
CA GLU A 282 22.72 -25.84 -27.31
C GLU A 282 21.36 -25.93 -26.58
N GLU A 283 21.19 -26.94 -25.72
CA GLU A 283 19.98 -27.15 -24.93
C GLU A 283 19.92 -26.30 -23.65
N ASN A 284 21.07 -25.83 -23.15
CA ASN A 284 21.19 -24.96 -21.98
C ASN A 284 22.09 -23.74 -22.28
N PRO A 285 21.62 -22.77 -23.08
CA PRO A 285 22.37 -21.56 -23.40
C PRO A 285 22.62 -20.72 -22.14
N ALA A 286 23.61 -19.82 -22.17
CA ALA A 286 23.93 -18.96 -21.03
C ALA A 286 22.73 -18.09 -20.63
N LYS A 287 22.23 -18.27 -19.40
CA LYS A 287 21.02 -17.61 -18.87
C LYS A 287 21.30 -16.26 -18.23
N TYR A 288 22.50 -16.11 -17.66
CA TYR A 288 22.84 -14.96 -16.83
C TYR A 288 23.82 -14.04 -17.56
N PRO A 289 23.60 -12.70 -17.54
CA PRO A 289 24.57 -11.75 -18.04
C PRO A 289 25.83 -11.75 -17.18
N VAL A 290 26.97 -11.41 -17.80
CA VAL A 290 28.24 -11.25 -17.11
C VAL A 290 28.17 -10.05 -16.15
N THR A 291 28.66 -10.24 -14.93
CA THR A 291 28.80 -9.19 -13.91
C THR A 291 30.14 -9.37 -13.17
N THR A 292 30.44 -8.55 -12.17
CA THR A 292 31.53 -8.81 -11.22
C THR A 292 30.98 -9.35 -9.90
N SER A 293 31.82 -10.07 -9.13
CA SER A 293 31.47 -10.58 -7.79
C SER A 293 30.95 -9.45 -6.89
N GLY A 294 31.68 -8.34 -6.86
CA GLY A 294 31.33 -7.15 -6.09
C GLY A 294 30.03 -6.50 -6.54
N GLN A 295 29.84 -6.32 -7.85
CA GLN A 295 28.61 -5.72 -8.37
C GLN A 295 27.39 -6.59 -8.09
N HIS A 296 27.50 -7.91 -8.26
CA HIS A 296 26.44 -8.86 -7.91
C HIS A 296 26.03 -8.74 -6.44
N LEU A 297 26.99 -8.67 -5.52
CA LEU A 297 26.72 -8.49 -4.09
C LEU A 297 26.09 -7.11 -3.81
N VAL A 298 26.60 -6.05 -4.41
CA VAL A 298 26.10 -4.66 -4.26
C VAL A 298 24.67 -4.51 -4.78
N ASP A 299 24.36 -5.08 -5.95
CA ASP A 299 23.04 -5.02 -6.58
C ASP A 299 21.97 -5.68 -5.70
N ILE A 300 22.31 -6.85 -5.14
CA ILE A 300 21.39 -7.62 -4.30
C ILE A 300 21.25 -6.99 -2.91
N MET A 301 22.33 -6.39 -2.37
CA MET A 301 22.30 -5.65 -1.10
C MET A 301 21.68 -4.24 -1.23
N GLY A 302 21.24 -3.84 -2.43
CA GLY A 302 20.54 -2.58 -2.66
C GLY A 302 21.44 -1.33 -2.68
N ALA A 303 22.75 -1.48 -2.89
CA ALA A 303 23.73 -0.39 -2.88
C ALA A 303 24.06 0.17 -4.28
N ALA A 304 23.09 0.15 -5.21
CA ALA A 304 23.20 0.86 -6.48
C ALA A 304 23.07 2.37 -6.24
N ALA A 305 24.13 3.00 -5.74
CA ALA A 305 24.27 4.45 -5.74
C ALA A 305 24.31 4.95 -7.20
N SER A 306 23.25 5.65 -7.64
CA SER A 306 23.38 6.59 -8.76
C SER A 306 24.36 7.69 -8.32
N THR A 307 25.62 7.57 -8.72
CA THR A 307 26.70 8.47 -8.29
C THR A 307 26.41 9.93 -8.62
N LYS A 308 25.71 10.18 -9.74
CA LYS A 308 25.25 11.53 -10.08
C LYS A 308 24.20 12.05 -9.10
N ALA A 309 23.14 11.27 -8.85
CA ALA A 309 22.07 11.69 -7.93
C ALA A 309 22.59 11.90 -6.50
N LEU A 310 23.57 11.09 -6.07
CA LEU A 310 24.23 11.23 -4.78
C LEU A 310 25.12 12.47 -4.67
N SER A 311 25.93 12.77 -5.69
CA SER A 311 26.75 13.99 -5.69
C SER A 311 25.92 15.27 -5.64
N GLU A 312 24.78 15.27 -6.32
CA GLU A 312 23.85 16.39 -6.29
C GLU A 312 23.04 16.43 -4.97
N PHE A 313 22.72 15.27 -4.39
CA PHE A 313 22.17 15.17 -3.04
C PHE A 313 23.13 15.80 -2.03
N ASP A 314 24.42 15.44 -2.10
CA ASP A 314 25.46 16.01 -1.22
C ASP A 314 25.56 17.52 -1.37
N THR A 315 25.45 18.03 -2.60
CA THR A 315 25.45 19.47 -2.88
C THR A 315 24.23 20.15 -2.25
N ALA A 316 23.04 19.55 -2.42
CA ALA A 316 21.81 20.05 -1.82
C ALA A 316 21.86 19.99 -0.28
N LEU A 317 22.48 18.96 0.29
CA LEU A 317 22.66 18.82 1.72
C LEU A 317 23.55 19.94 2.29
N GLU A 318 24.62 20.34 1.60
CA GLU A 318 25.45 21.47 2.04
C GLU A 318 24.65 22.78 2.09
N THR A 319 23.78 23.03 1.09
CA THR A 319 22.90 24.22 1.09
C THR A 319 21.83 24.19 2.18
N SER A 320 21.46 23.00 2.68
CA SER A 320 20.44 22.83 3.72
C SER A 320 20.92 23.21 5.12
N LYS A 321 22.24 23.42 5.34
CA LYS A 321 22.79 23.74 6.67
C LYS A 321 22.24 25.03 7.27
N GLU A 322 21.90 26.00 6.42
CA GLU A 322 21.33 27.27 6.86
C GLU A 322 19.81 27.21 7.05
N THR A 323 19.12 26.42 6.22
CA THR A 323 17.65 26.39 6.18
C THR A 323 17.03 25.28 7.04
N GLY A 324 17.78 24.20 7.31
CA GLY A 324 17.26 22.97 7.88
C GLY A 324 16.33 22.20 6.95
N LYS A 325 16.28 22.55 5.66
CA LYS A 325 15.35 21.97 4.67
C LYS A 325 16.11 21.35 3.50
N LEU A 326 15.76 20.11 3.16
CA LEU A 326 16.31 19.42 2.00
C LEU A 326 15.18 18.86 1.13
N VAL A 327 15.18 19.24 -0.16
CA VAL A 327 14.21 18.77 -1.15
C VAL A 327 14.93 18.12 -2.32
N VAL A 328 14.60 16.87 -2.58
CA VAL A 328 15.09 16.08 -3.70
C VAL A 328 13.88 15.39 -4.35
N THR A 329 13.57 15.75 -5.59
CA THR A 329 12.43 15.17 -6.33
C THR A 329 12.86 14.64 -7.70
N HIS A 330 12.23 13.56 -8.15
CA HIS A 330 12.38 13.02 -9.52
C HIS A 330 13.82 12.64 -9.91
N ARG A 331 14.52 11.87 -9.06
CA ARG A 331 15.89 11.41 -9.31
C ARG A 331 16.06 9.95 -8.92
N GLU A 332 16.85 9.17 -9.66
CA GLU A 332 17.11 7.76 -9.34
C GLU A 332 18.02 7.60 -8.10
N LEU A 333 17.50 7.96 -6.92
CA LEU A 333 18.15 7.71 -5.63
C LEU A 333 17.69 6.34 -5.15
N LEU A 334 18.26 5.28 -5.72
CA LEU A 334 17.87 3.89 -5.41
C LEU A 334 18.11 3.53 -3.93
N ALA A 335 19.07 4.21 -3.28
CA ALA A 335 19.38 4.05 -1.86
C ALA A 335 19.88 5.35 -1.22
N LEU A 336 19.73 5.45 0.09
CA LEU A 336 20.29 6.50 0.95
C LEU A 336 21.45 5.93 1.77
N PRO A 337 22.70 6.36 1.53
CA PRO A 337 23.83 5.90 2.31
C PRO A 337 23.77 6.40 3.77
N PRO A 338 24.11 5.55 4.76
CA PRO A 338 24.11 5.93 6.18
C PRO A 338 24.98 7.16 6.49
N GLU A 339 26.13 7.32 5.84
CA GLU A 339 27.06 8.44 6.02
C GLU A 339 26.47 9.79 5.60
N THR A 340 25.64 9.78 4.56
CA THR A 340 24.95 10.97 4.09
C THR A 340 23.91 11.43 5.12
N LEU A 341 23.18 10.48 5.72
CA LEU A 341 22.21 10.78 6.79
C LEU A 341 22.90 11.27 8.06
N ALA A 342 24.08 10.74 8.40
CA ALA A 342 24.85 11.21 9.56
C ALA A 342 25.27 12.69 9.45
N ARG A 343 25.42 13.22 8.23
CA ARG A 343 25.69 14.64 7.94
C ARG A 343 24.43 15.49 7.88
N ALA A 344 23.24 14.88 7.91
CA ALA A 344 21.95 15.51 7.72
C ALA A 344 21.12 15.64 9.01
N THR A 345 21.75 15.39 10.17
CA THR A 345 21.08 15.38 11.48
C THR A 345 20.53 16.76 11.91
N HIS A 346 20.95 17.84 11.24
CA HIS A 346 20.43 19.19 11.44
C HIS A 346 19.08 19.45 10.74
N LEU A 347 18.64 18.54 9.87
CA LEU A 347 17.41 18.74 9.09
C LEU A 347 16.16 18.73 9.95
N ARG A 348 15.26 19.67 9.66
CA ARG A 348 13.88 19.73 10.17
C ARG A 348 12.86 19.36 9.10
N GLU A 349 13.17 19.59 7.82
CA GLU A 349 12.30 19.19 6.72
C GLU A 349 13.10 18.39 5.67
N LEU A 350 12.59 17.22 5.31
CA LEU A 350 13.18 16.35 4.30
C LEU A 350 12.11 15.87 3.31
N THR A 351 12.30 16.16 2.03
CA THR A 351 11.44 15.70 0.94
C THR A 351 12.27 14.88 -0.04
N LEU A 352 12.01 13.58 -0.13
CA LEU A 352 12.60 12.66 -1.09
C LEU A 352 11.49 11.99 -1.90
N GLU A 353 10.94 12.70 -2.89
CA GLU A 353 9.76 12.24 -3.63
C GLU A 353 10.10 11.70 -5.02
N SER A 354 9.42 10.61 -5.39
CA SER A 354 9.61 9.97 -6.71
C SER A 354 11.07 9.66 -7.01
N THR A 355 11.79 9.12 -6.01
CA THR A 355 13.22 8.84 -6.13
C THR A 355 13.58 7.36 -6.31
N HIS A 356 12.58 6.49 -6.47
CA HIS A 356 12.75 5.04 -6.61
C HIS A 356 13.39 4.35 -5.40
N LEU A 357 13.31 4.94 -4.20
CA LEU A 357 13.80 4.30 -2.97
C LEU A 357 13.00 3.03 -2.69
N LYS A 358 13.68 1.89 -2.58
CA LYS A 358 13.07 0.61 -2.18
C LYS A 358 13.06 0.39 -0.66
N GLN A 359 14.03 0.98 0.03
CA GLN A 359 14.20 0.86 1.47
C GLN A 359 14.87 2.11 2.04
N LEU A 360 14.67 2.33 3.34
CA LEU A 360 15.43 3.30 4.13
C LEU A 360 16.48 2.55 4.97
N PRO A 361 17.68 3.10 5.18
CA PRO A 361 18.70 2.46 6.00
C PRO A 361 18.30 2.39 7.48
N ALA A 362 18.86 1.43 8.22
CA ALA A 362 18.61 1.27 9.66
C ALA A 362 19.01 2.51 10.49
N SER A 363 19.93 3.34 9.98
CA SER A 363 20.32 4.60 10.62
C SER A 363 19.34 5.75 10.42
N PHE A 364 18.23 5.58 9.69
CA PHE A 364 17.33 6.69 9.34
C PHE A 364 16.76 7.44 10.56
N GLY A 365 16.60 6.75 11.70
CA GLY A 365 16.21 7.38 12.96
C GLY A 365 17.18 8.42 13.54
N CYS A 366 18.40 8.54 12.99
CA CYS A 366 19.37 9.57 13.43
C CYS A 366 18.93 11.01 13.09
N LEU A 367 17.96 11.18 12.18
CA LEU A 367 17.37 12.47 11.81
C LEU A 367 16.35 12.96 12.85
N ALA A 368 16.71 12.88 14.13
CA ALA A 368 15.79 13.04 15.26
C ALA A 368 15.13 14.43 15.33
N LEU A 369 15.68 15.44 14.66
CA LEU A 369 15.13 16.80 14.59
C LEU A 369 14.09 17.01 13.49
N LEU A 370 13.77 15.98 12.69
CA LEU A 370 12.78 16.11 11.62
C LEU A 370 11.38 16.40 12.18
N GLU A 371 10.78 17.44 11.61
CA GLU A 371 9.40 17.87 11.84
C GLU A 371 8.51 17.53 10.65
N ARG A 372 9.07 17.54 9.43
CA ARG A 372 8.35 17.24 8.19
C ARG A 372 9.14 16.28 7.32
N LEU A 373 8.51 15.18 6.94
CA LEU A 373 9.11 14.16 6.08
C LEU A 373 8.15 13.78 4.96
N SER A 374 8.60 13.91 3.72
CA SER A 374 7.92 13.33 2.56
C SER A 374 8.81 12.33 1.86
N LEU A 375 8.27 11.13 1.67
CA LEU A 375 8.86 10.01 0.92
C LEU A 375 7.89 9.53 -0.17
N ALA A 376 6.99 10.41 -0.62
CA ALA A 376 5.91 10.06 -1.53
C ALA A 376 6.42 9.58 -2.91
N GLY A 377 5.71 8.63 -3.53
CA GLY A 377 6.04 8.15 -4.88
C GLY A 377 7.29 7.27 -4.97
N ASN A 378 7.75 6.69 -3.87
CA ASN A 378 8.86 5.73 -3.85
C ASN A 378 8.36 4.28 -3.96
N GLN A 379 9.24 3.31 -3.69
CA GLN A 379 8.98 1.87 -3.75
C GLN A 379 9.14 1.22 -2.37
N LEU A 380 8.94 1.98 -1.28
CA LEU A 380 9.14 1.48 0.08
C LEU A 380 8.14 0.38 0.42
N GLU A 381 8.63 -0.79 0.84
CA GLU A 381 7.80 -1.89 1.33
C GLU A 381 7.65 -1.91 2.85
N THR A 382 8.65 -1.39 3.56
CA THR A 382 8.69 -1.31 5.03
C THR A 382 9.37 0.00 5.49
N LEU A 383 9.28 0.29 6.79
CA LEU A 383 10.06 1.33 7.46
C LEU A 383 11.02 0.66 8.45
N PRO A 384 12.24 1.19 8.65
CA PRO A 384 13.22 0.63 9.57
C PRO A 384 12.73 0.76 11.02
N LEU A 385 13.20 -0.11 11.92
CA LEU A 385 12.82 -0.05 13.34
C LEU A 385 13.10 1.33 13.93
N SER A 386 14.26 1.91 13.65
CA SER A 386 14.69 3.24 14.13
C SER A 386 13.78 4.39 13.72
N PHE A 387 12.81 4.19 12.80
CA PHE A 387 11.88 5.22 12.40
C PHE A 387 11.05 5.79 13.58
N HIS A 388 10.86 4.99 14.63
CA HIS A 388 10.24 5.45 15.88
C HIS A 388 11.02 6.58 16.57
N GLN A 389 12.30 6.79 16.27
CA GLN A 389 13.15 7.80 16.91
C GLN A 389 12.86 9.23 16.43
N LEU A 390 12.04 9.41 15.39
CA LEU A 390 11.66 10.72 14.84
C LEU A 390 10.61 11.42 15.72
N GLN A 391 10.93 11.62 16.99
CA GLN A 391 10.02 12.07 18.05
C GLN A 391 9.52 13.52 17.91
N HIS A 392 10.05 14.28 16.94
CA HIS A 392 9.62 15.64 16.59
C HIS A 392 8.75 15.70 15.33
N LEU A 393 8.46 14.56 14.69
CA LEU A 393 7.82 14.52 13.39
C LEU A 393 6.33 14.87 13.46
N GLU A 394 5.95 16.02 12.93
CA GLU A 394 4.56 16.51 12.89
C GLU A 394 3.84 16.14 11.58
N ILE A 395 4.55 16.08 10.46
CA ILE A 395 3.98 15.78 9.14
C ILE A 395 4.76 14.66 8.47
N LEU A 396 4.05 13.60 8.10
CA LEU A 396 4.61 12.45 7.41
C LEU A 396 3.79 12.12 6.17
N ASN A 397 4.45 12.17 5.00
CA ASN A 397 3.88 11.72 3.74
C ASN A 397 4.63 10.49 3.21
N LEU A 398 3.95 9.36 3.20
CA LEU A 398 4.39 8.06 2.67
C LEU A 398 3.51 7.60 1.50
N SER A 399 2.74 8.52 0.89
CA SER A 399 1.79 8.17 -0.16
C SER A 399 2.45 7.55 -1.39
N ASN A 400 1.71 6.75 -2.14
CA ASN A 400 2.14 6.11 -3.38
C ASN A 400 3.46 5.33 -3.22
N ASN A 401 3.50 4.43 -2.24
CA ASN A 401 4.59 3.48 -1.98
C ASN A 401 4.06 2.04 -2.05
N SER A 402 4.81 1.05 -1.56
CA SER A 402 4.41 -0.37 -1.51
C SER A 402 4.23 -0.90 -0.08
N LEU A 403 3.96 -0.03 0.90
CA LEU A 403 3.88 -0.39 2.31
C LEU A 403 2.73 -1.38 2.57
N ARG A 404 3.03 -2.50 3.23
CA ARG A 404 2.05 -3.56 3.56
C ARG A 404 1.53 -3.48 4.99
N SER A 405 2.35 -2.94 5.91
CA SER A 405 2.02 -2.70 7.31
C SER A 405 2.98 -1.70 7.94
N PHE A 406 2.58 -1.11 9.06
CA PHE A 406 3.49 -0.43 9.99
C PHE A 406 3.97 -1.39 11.08
N LEU A 407 5.21 -1.21 11.54
CA LEU A 407 5.74 -1.88 12.73
C LEU A 407 5.03 -1.32 13.99
N GLY A 408 5.02 -2.09 15.08
CA GLY A 408 4.28 -1.73 16.31
C GLY A 408 4.72 -0.40 16.93
N ASN A 409 6.02 -0.11 16.91
CA ASN A 409 6.63 1.12 17.42
C ASN A 409 6.37 2.37 16.55
N PHE A 410 5.72 2.24 15.40
CA PHE A 410 5.29 3.40 14.60
C PHE A 410 4.40 4.37 15.40
N CYS A 411 3.63 3.83 16.35
CA CYS A 411 2.72 4.61 17.18
C CYS A 411 3.43 5.45 18.25
N ASP A 412 4.75 5.33 18.39
CA ASP A 412 5.57 6.16 19.29
C ASP A 412 5.75 7.59 18.76
N LEU A 413 5.36 7.87 17.50
CA LEU A 413 5.35 9.20 16.88
C LEU A 413 4.18 10.06 17.40
N SER A 414 4.09 10.20 18.71
CA SER A 414 2.92 10.76 19.41
C SER A 414 2.63 12.23 19.09
N VAL A 415 3.60 12.97 18.55
CA VAL A 415 3.45 14.38 18.15
C VAL A 415 2.91 14.55 16.72
N LEU A 416 2.73 13.45 15.97
CA LEU A 416 2.31 13.49 14.57
C LEU A 416 0.90 14.11 14.42
N ARG A 417 0.80 15.11 13.55
CA ARG A 417 -0.43 15.87 13.26
C ARG A 417 -1.02 15.54 11.90
N GLN A 418 -0.19 15.23 10.90
CA GLN A 418 -0.65 14.88 9.56
C GLN A 418 0.05 13.64 9.05
N LEU A 419 -0.74 12.67 8.60
CA LEU A 419 -0.27 11.40 8.06
C LEU A 419 -0.94 11.10 6.72
N PHE A 420 -0.14 11.04 5.66
CA PHE A 420 -0.58 10.67 4.32
C PHE A 420 0.05 9.33 3.93
N VAL A 421 -0.76 8.30 3.78
CA VAL A 421 -0.35 6.92 3.47
C VAL A 421 -1.17 6.33 2.32
N HIS A 422 -1.87 7.18 1.56
CA HIS A 422 -2.73 6.73 0.47
C HIS A 422 -1.93 6.08 -0.67
N GLY A 423 -2.56 5.18 -1.43
CA GLY A 423 -1.89 4.52 -2.56
C GLY A 423 -0.78 3.56 -2.12
N ASN A 424 -1.01 2.82 -1.04
CA ASN A 424 -0.12 1.76 -0.55
C ASN A 424 -0.86 0.40 -0.57
N ALA A 425 -0.28 -0.63 0.04
CA ALA A 425 -0.85 -1.97 0.16
C ALA A 425 -1.23 -2.32 1.60
N LEU A 426 -1.54 -1.33 2.45
CA LEU A 426 -1.80 -1.54 3.88
C LEU A 426 -3.04 -2.40 4.08
N LYS A 427 -2.88 -3.55 4.74
CA LYS A 427 -4.00 -4.45 5.08
C LYS A 427 -4.63 -4.13 6.43
N ARG A 428 -3.85 -3.59 7.36
CA ARG A 428 -4.24 -3.27 8.74
C ARG A 428 -3.43 -2.09 9.27
N LEU A 429 -4.01 -1.35 10.23
CA LEU A 429 -3.28 -0.42 11.09
C LEU A 429 -2.88 -1.13 12.40
N PRO A 430 -1.79 -0.72 13.08
CA PRO A 430 -1.40 -1.24 14.41
C PRO A 430 -2.52 -1.21 15.44
N ARG A 431 -2.48 -2.10 16.44
CA ARG A 431 -3.52 -2.15 17.49
C ARG A 431 -3.52 -0.88 18.34
N GLU A 432 -2.37 -0.26 18.47
CA GLU A 432 -2.08 0.93 19.27
C GLU A 432 -2.22 2.23 18.47
N PHE A 433 -2.76 2.19 17.24
CA PHE A 433 -2.81 3.37 16.34
C PHE A 433 -3.50 4.61 16.97
N GLY A 434 -4.42 4.41 17.90
CA GLY A 434 -5.02 5.49 18.69
C GLY A 434 -4.06 6.27 19.60
N ALA A 435 -2.82 5.81 19.78
CA ALA A 435 -1.77 6.55 20.51
C ALA A 435 -1.32 7.82 19.77
N LEU A 436 -1.58 7.91 18.46
CA LEU A 436 -1.37 9.12 17.64
C LEU A 436 -2.47 10.17 17.91
N ASN A 437 -2.77 10.44 19.17
CA ASN A 437 -3.91 11.27 19.60
C ASN A 437 -3.79 12.76 19.24
N ASN A 438 -2.63 13.20 18.72
CA ASN A 438 -2.44 14.54 18.15
C ASN A 438 -2.77 14.63 16.66
N LEU A 439 -3.15 13.52 16.02
CA LEU A 439 -3.41 13.48 14.59
C LEU A 439 -4.66 14.30 14.23
N GLU A 440 -4.49 15.25 13.33
CA GLU A 440 -5.50 16.17 12.81
C GLU A 440 -5.96 15.77 11.41
N VAL A 441 -5.03 15.24 10.59
CA VAL A 441 -5.30 14.80 9.22
C VAL A 441 -4.76 13.39 9.02
N LEU A 442 -5.63 12.49 8.55
CA LEU A 442 -5.26 11.15 8.12
C LEU A 442 -5.81 10.89 6.72
N ASP A 443 -4.91 10.68 5.77
CA ASP A 443 -5.27 10.13 4.46
C ASP A 443 -4.69 8.73 4.31
N ALA A 444 -5.56 7.73 4.43
CA ALA A 444 -5.24 6.33 4.19
C ALA A 444 -6.11 5.74 3.06
N GLY A 445 -6.51 6.59 2.10
CA GLY A 445 -7.27 6.16 0.93
C GLY A 445 -6.49 5.19 0.04
N ASN A 446 -7.18 4.48 -0.86
CA ASN A 446 -6.57 3.60 -1.86
C ASN A 446 -5.55 2.60 -1.26
N ASN A 447 -6.02 1.79 -0.32
CA ASN A 447 -5.26 0.76 0.39
C ASN A 447 -6.06 -0.56 0.43
N ALA A 448 -5.66 -1.52 1.27
CA ALA A 448 -6.35 -2.80 1.45
C ALA A 448 -6.92 -2.98 2.87
N LEU A 449 -7.22 -1.90 3.59
CA LEU A 449 -7.71 -1.94 4.97
C LEU A 449 -9.08 -2.62 5.02
N HIS A 450 -9.19 -3.68 5.81
CA HIS A 450 -10.43 -4.44 5.98
C HIS A 450 -11.14 -4.15 7.32
N LYS A 451 -10.42 -3.59 8.29
CA LYS A 451 -10.92 -3.19 9.61
C LYS A 451 -10.05 -2.08 10.22
N LEU A 452 -10.65 -1.20 11.02
CA LEU A 452 -9.94 -0.24 11.88
C LEU A 452 -9.69 -0.83 13.29
N PRO A 453 -8.56 -0.50 13.95
CA PRO A 453 -8.25 -1.00 15.29
C PRO A 453 -9.22 -0.44 16.34
N LYS A 454 -9.39 -1.14 17.46
CA LYS A 454 -10.30 -0.71 18.55
C LYS A 454 -9.89 0.63 19.17
N SER A 455 -8.61 0.98 19.09
CA SER A 455 -8.06 2.26 19.57
C SER A 455 -8.30 3.42 18.60
N PHE A 456 -8.75 3.18 17.36
CA PHE A 456 -8.92 4.23 16.35
C PHE A 456 -9.77 5.42 16.82
N PRO A 457 -10.86 5.22 17.60
CA PRO A 457 -11.64 6.34 18.11
C PRO A 457 -10.94 7.24 19.14
N CYS A 458 -9.71 6.91 19.58
CA CYS A 458 -8.91 7.78 20.44
C CYS A 458 -8.29 8.98 19.70
N LEU A 459 -8.41 9.04 18.37
CA LEU A 459 -7.92 10.14 17.53
C LEU A 459 -8.86 11.36 17.61
N SER A 460 -9.07 11.89 18.82
CA SER A 460 -10.10 12.91 19.09
C SER A 460 -9.85 14.27 18.43
N LYS A 461 -8.60 14.58 18.04
CA LYS A 461 -8.24 15.81 17.32
C LYS A 461 -8.41 15.73 15.80
N LEU A 462 -8.78 14.56 15.27
CA LEU A 462 -8.86 14.32 13.84
C LEU A 462 -9.97 15.15 13.21
N ASN A 463 -9.62 16.08 12.32
CA ASN A 463 -10.56 16.96 11.62
C ASN A 463 -10.82 16.53 10.16
N ARG A 464 -9.87 15.81 9.55
CA ARG A 464 -9.98 15.29 8.19
C ARG A 464 -9.52 13.85 8.11
N LEU A 465 -10.41 12.99 7.61
CA LEU A 465 -10.18 11.56 7.46
C LEU A 465 -10.56 11.09 6.06
N ASP A 466 -9.62 10.53 5.31
CA ASP A 466 -9.88 9.77 4.09
C ASP A 466 -9.52 8.30 4.29
N LEU A 467 -10.52 7.44 4.18
CA LEU A 467 -10.39 5.97 4.18
C LEU A 467 -11.01 5.38 2.90
N SER A 468 -11.18 6.21 1.86
CA SER A 468 -11.84 5.79 0.63
C SER A 468 -11.04 4.72 -0.12
N ARG A 469 -11.70 3.96 -1.00
CA ARG A 469 -11.05 2.91 -1.82
C ARG A 469 -10.27 1.89 -0.96
N ASN A 470 -10.93 1.39 0.09
CA ASN A 470 -10.41 0.33 0.95
C ASN A 470 -11.36 -0.88 0.91
N LYS A 471 -11.25 -1.79 1.89
CA LYS A 471 -12.06 -3.01 1.99
C LYS A 471 -12.85 -3.06 3.31
N LEU A 472 -13.12 -1.91 3.93
CA LEU A 472 -13.79 -1.82 5.23
C LEU A 472 -15.21 -2.36 5.14
N ARG A 473 -15.56 -3.28 6.04
CA ARG A 473 -16.92 -3.86 6.13
C ARG A 473 -17.78 -3.22 7.21
N LYS A 474 -17.15 -2.71 8.26
CA LYS A 474 -17.78 -2.05 9.41
C LYS A 474 -16.82 -0.99 9.98
N LEU A 475 -17.38 0.03 10.61
CA LEU A 475 -16.65 0.97 11.47
C LEU A 475 -16.71 0.47 12.94
N PRO A 476 -15.78 0.87 13.82
CA PRO A 476 -15.90 0.64 15.26
C PRO A 476 -17.17 1.27 15.85
N ASP A 477 -17.78 0.65 16.86
CA ASP A 477 -19.02 1.18 17.47
C ASP A 477 -18.85 2.60 18.03
N ALA A 478 -17.68 2.88 18.60
CA ALA A 478 -17.32 4.18 19.15
C ALA A 478 -16.76 5.16 18.08
N PHE A 479 -16.98 4.94 16.78
CA PHE A 479 -16.47 5.84 15.72
C PHE A 479 -16.95 7.30 15.89
N GLY A 480 -18.12 7.50 16.53
CA GLY A 480 -18.64 8.81 16.91
C GLY A 480 -17.74 9.62 17.86
N ASN A 481 -16.76 9.01 18.54
CA ASN A 481 -15.84 9.71 19.43
C ASN A 481 -14.81 10.59 18.69
N LEU A 482 -14.79 10.56 17.35
CA LEU A 482 -13.99 11.48 16.53
C LEU A 482 -14.67 12.86 16.47
N SER A 483 -14.89 13.47 17.63
CA SER A 483 -15.77 14.64 17.82
C SER A 483 -15.26 15.95 17.20
N SER A 484 -14.03 15.98 16.66
CA SER A 484 -13.50 17.13 15.90
C SER A 484 -13.58 16.93 14.38
N LEU A 485 -14.13 15.82 13.91
CA LEU A 485 -14.14 15.47 12.50
C LEU A 485 -15.07 16.39 11.71
N ARG A 486 -14.52 17.06 10.69
CA ARG A 486 -15.25 17.96 9.78
C ARG A 486 -15.41 17.36 8.39
N VAL A 487 -14.41 16.63 7.93
CA VAL A 487 -14.40 15.99 6.60
C VAL A 487 -14.08 14.52 6.75
N CYS A 488 -15.00 13.65 6.32
CA CYS A 488 -14.85 12.21 6.34
C CYS A 488 -15.20 11.61 4.98
N ASN A 489 -14.24 10.92 4.37
CA ASN A 489 -14.46 10.16 3.14
C ASN A 489 -14.31 8.66 3.41
N LEU A 490 -15.41 7.94 3.29
CA LEU A 490 -15.53 6.49 3.45
C LEU A 490 -15.94 5.81 2.13
N GLY A 491 -15.93 6.53 1.01
CA GLY A 491 -16.40 6.05 -0.28
C GLY A 491 -15.60 4.85 -0.82
N ARG A 492 -16.21 4.06 -1.70
CA ARG A 492 -15.59 2.89 -2.34
C ARG A 492 -15.03 1.88 -1.31
N ASN A 493 -15.87 1.51 -0.35
CA ASN A 493 -15.59 0.47 0.65
C ASN A 493 -16.63 -0.67 0.53
N LYS A 494 -16.82 -1.44 1.60
CA LYS A 494 -17.80 -2.55 1.68
C LYS A 494 -18.72 -2.39 2.89
N LEU A 495 -18.96 -1.16 3.33
CA LEU A 495 -19.80 -0.87 4.51
C LEU A 495 -21.23 -1.27 4.22
N GLN A 496 -21.84 -2.07 5.09
CA GLN A 496 -23.25 -2.47 5.01
C GLN A 496 -24.14 -1.65 5.95
N GLU A 497 -23.57 -1.23 7.08
CA GLU A 497 -24.23 -0.42 8.10
C GLU A 497 -23.23 0.59 8.68
N LEU A 498 -23.77 1.68 9.22
CA LEU A 498 -23.04 2.65 10.03
C LEU A 498 -23.35 2.39 11.52
N PRO A 499 -22.42 2.69 12.45
CA PRO A 499 -22.66 2.49 13.88
C PRO A 499 -23.73 3.45 14.39
N GLU A 500 -24.49 3.01 15.40
CA GLU A 500 -25.59 3.82 15.97
C GLU A 500 -25.10 5.10 16.63
N PHE A 501 -23.83 5.21 17.01
CA PHE A 501 -23.27 6.44 17.59
C PHE A 501 -22.63 7.38 16.56
N ILE A 502 -22.86 7.17 15.26
CA ILE A 502 -22.31 8.07 14.24
C ILE A 502 -22.83 9.51 14.35
N GLY A 503 -24.04 9.70 14.90
CA GLY A 503 -24.62 11.01 15.21
C GLY A 503 -23.79 11.89 16.15
N MET A 504 -22.86 11.32 16.92
CA MET A 504 -21.97 12.08 17.81
C MET A 504 -20.89 12.89 17.07
N LEU A 505 -20.78 12.75 15.74
CA LEU A 505 -19.90 13.55 14.90
C LEU A 505 -20.50 14.96 14.64
N GLU A 506 -20.84 15.69 15.70
CA GLU A 506 -21.59 16.95 15.62
C GLU A 506 -20.89 18.03 14.78
N THR A 507 -19.56 17.96 14.61
CA THR A 507 -18.78 18.91 13.79
C THR A 507 -18.69 18.54 12.32
N ILE A 508 -19.28 17.42 11.87
CA ILE A 508 -19.12 16.93 10.50
C ILE A 508 -19.83 17.86 9.51
N GLU A 509 -19.12 18.23 8.45
CA GLU A 509 -19.62 19.09 7.37
C GLU A 509 -19.69 18.31 6.06
N VAL A 510 -18.70 17.45 5.79
CA VAL A 510 -18.61 16.67 4.55
C VAL A 510 -18.49 15.19 4.87
N LEU A 511 -19.45 14.40 4.38
CA LEU A 511 -19.49 12.95 4.57
C LEU A 511 -19.68 12.22 3.23
N GLY A 512 -18.62 11.56 2.78
CA GLY A 512 -18.61 10.70 1.59
C GLY A 512 -18.86 9.24 1.95
N LEU A 513 -19.94 8.65 1.45
CA LEU A 513 -20.34 7.25 1.68
C LEU A 513 -20.60 6.50 0.36
N GLU A 514 -20.24 7.09 -0.78
CA GLU A 514 -20.57 6.51 -2.08
C GLU A 514 -19.91 5.15 -2.32
N ASN A 515 -20.48 4.34 -3.22
CA ASN A 515 -19.90 3.06 -3.62
C ASN A 515 -19.64 2.14 -2.42
N ASN A 516 -20.65 1.94 -1.59
CA ASN A 516 -20.66 1.01 -0.47
C ASN A 516 -21.80 0.00 -0.66
N ALA A 517 -22.23 -0.66 0.42
CA ALA A 517 -23.36 -1.58 0.43
C ALA A 517 -24.39 -1.20 1.50
N LEU A 518 -24.48 0.09 1.84
CA LEU A 518 -25.41 0.59 2.85
C LEU A 518 -26.84 0.35 2.41
N TYR A 519 -27.66 -0.22 3.28
CA TYR A 519 -29.09 -0.45 3.02
C TYR A 519 -30.01 0.39 3.91
N LYS A 520 -29.48 1.03 4.96
CA LYS A 520 -30.17 1.96 5.86
C LYS A 520 -29.19 2.95 6.49
N LEU A 521 -29.72 4.03 7.08
CA LEU A 521 -29.01 4.94 7.96
C LEU A 521 -29.49 4.72 9.42
N PRO A 522 -28.61 4.84 10.43
CA PRO A 522 -29.00 4.75 11.85
C PRO A 522 -29.86 5.95 12.26
N ALA A 523 -30.63 5.83 13.35
CA ALA A 523 -31.53 6.89 13.79
C ALA A 523 -30.76 8.17 14.20
N SER A 524 -29.62 7.99 14.86
CA SER A 524 -28.74 9.11 15.24
C SER A 524 -28.17 9.92 14.08
N PHE A 525 -28.32 9.48 12.83
CA PHE A 525 -27.83 10.23 11.68
C PHE A 525 -28.52 11.61 11.55
N ALA A 526 -29.72 11.76 12.12
CA ALA A 526 -30.42 13.05 12.22
C ALA A 526 -29.65 14.11 13.02
N GLU A 527 -28.75 13.71 13.91
CA GLU A 527 -27.97 14.61 14.78
C GLU A 527 -26.83 15.33 14.03
N LEU A 528 -26.54 14.95 12.77
CA LEU A 528 -25.47 15.54 11.97
C LEU A 528 -25.85 16.90 11.37
N THR A 529 -26.40 17.81 12.17
CA THR A 529 -27.06 19.05 11.72
C THR A 529 -26.13 20.07 11.02
N ASN A 530 -24.81 19.93 11.20
CA ASN A 530 -23.79 20.74 10.52
C ASN A 530 -23.39 20.21 9.13
N LEU A 531 -23.95 19.07 8.71
CA LEU A 531 -23.61 18.44 7.44
C LEU A 531 -24.07 19.30 6.25
N THR A 532 -23.13 19.70 5.40
CA THR A 532 -23.35 20.51 4.20
C THR A 532 -23.27 19.67 2.92
N ASN A 533 -22.47 18.62 2.92
CA ASN A 533 -22.27 17.75 1.75
C ASN A 533 -22.38 16.28 2.14
N LEU A 534 -23.38 15.60 1.57
CA LEU A 534 -23.62 14.17 1.76
C LEU A 534 -23.65 13.44 0.42
N SER A 535 -22.83 12.41 0.31
CA SER A 535 -22.80 11.51 -0.84
C SER A 535 -23.15 10.08 -0.41
N LEU A 536 -24.32 9.60 -0.85
CA LEU A 536 -24.85 8.25 -0.67
C LEU A 536 -24.92 7.46 -2.00
N THR A 537 -24.34 7.99 -3.06
CA THR A 537 -24.39 7.41 -4.42
C THR A 537 -23.89 5.96 -4.45
N ALA A 538 -24.47 5.10 -5.29
CA ALA A 538 -24.02 3.72 -5.46
C ALA A 538 -24.04 2.91 -4.14
N ASN A 539 -25.21 2.85 -3.50
CA ASN A 539 -25.47 2.05 -2.31
C ASN A 539 -26.67 1.10 -2.57
N ARG A 540 -27.28 0.57 -1.51
CA ARG A 540 -28.39 -0.40 -1.58
C ARG A 540 -29.60 0.07 -0.78
N ILE A 541 -29.77 1.37 -0.60
CA ILE A 541 -30.86 1.90 0.21
C ILE A 541 -32.16 1.80 -0.60
N GLU A 542 -33.16 1.10 -0.06
CA GLU A 542 -34.41 0.80 -0.74
C GLU A 542 -35.52 1.81 -0.43
N CYS A 543 -35.44 2.46 0.74
CA CYS A 543 -36.47 3.36 1.25
C CYS A 543 -35.86 4.70 1.66
N PHE A 544 -36.57 5.80 1.38
CA PHE A 544 -36.04 7.13 1.62
C PHE A 544 -36.00 7.43 3.14
N PRO A 545 -34.83 7.73 3.73
CA PRO A 545 -34.68 7.87 5.18
C PRO A 545 -35.07 9.30 5.64
N SER A 546 -36.37 9.64 5.57
CA SER A 546 -36.81 11.02 5.83
C SER A 546 -36.54 11.47 7.27
N SER A 547 -36.73 10.60 8.27
CA SER A 547 -36.45 10.93 9.67
C SER A 547 -34.98 11.23 9.94
N GLN A 548 -34.06 10.69 9.14
CA GLN A 548 -32.62 10.87 9.29
C GLN A 548 -32.10 12.07 8.50
N LEU A 549 -32.72 12.39 7.37
CA LEU A 549 -32.26 13.46 6.47
C LEU A 549 -33.04 14.77 6.65
N GLY A 550 -34.29 14.73 7.13
CA GLY A 550 -35.15 15.90 7.25
C GLY A 550 -34.62 16.96 8.20
N ASP A 551 -33.83 16.61 9.21
CA ASP A 551 -33.29 17.57 10.18
C ASP A 551 -31.92 18.15 9.78
N LEU A 552 -31.35 17.74 8.64
CA LEU A 552 -30.04 18.18 8.17
C LEU A 552 -30.11 19.56 7.47
N ARG A 553 -30.61 20.58 8.17
CA ARG A 553 -30.97 21.89 7.61
C ARG A 553 -29.81 22.71 7.02
N SER A 554 -28.57 22.29 7.24
CA SER A 554 -27.37 22.91 6.65
C SER A 554 -26.98 22.28 5.30
N LEU A 555 -27.70 21.25 4.84
CA LEU A 555 -27.32 20.46 3.67
C LEU A 555 -27.43 21.30 2.39
N ILE A 556 -26.34 21.36 1.64
CA ILE A 556 -26.19 22.07 0.36
C ILE A 556 -26.23 21.07 -0.80
N THR A 557 -25.56 19.93 -0.65
CA THR A 557 -25.47 18.90 -1.69
C THR A 557 -25.87 17.54 -1.13
N LEU A 558 -26.82 16.89 -1.80
CA LEU A 558 -27.21 15.51 -1.56
C LEU A 558 -27.13 14.71 -2.86
N THR A 559 -26.20 13.75 -2.91
CA THR A 559 -26.16 12.77 -4.00
C THR A 559 -26.61 11.41 -3.50
N TYR A 560 -27.64 10.87 -4.15
CA TYR A 560 -28.31 9.63 -3.80
C TYR A 560 -28.44 8.70 -5.03
N ALA A 561 -27.75 9.04 -6.12
CA ALA A 561 -27.88 8.28 -7.36
C ALA A 561 -27.47 6.80 -7.19
N GLU A 562 -27.93 5.92 -8.07
CA GLU A 562 -27.52 4.50 -8.10
C GLU A 562 -27.84 3.77 -6.77
N ASN A 563 -29.04 3.98 -6.23
CA ASN A 563 -29.56 3.25 -5.09
C ASN A 563 -30.71 2.33 -5.54
N LYS A 564 -31.56 1.90 -4.60
CA LYS A 564 -32.70 1.04 -4.88
C LYS A 564 -34.02 1.69 -4.47
N LEU A 565 -34.08 3.02 -4.41
CA LEU A 565 -35.27 3.74 -3.96
C LEU A 565 -36.47 3.42 -4.84
N ARG A 566 -37.52 2.83 -4.25
CA ARG A 566 -38.81 2.61 -4.92
C ARG A 566 -39.83 3.68 -4.56
N GLN A 567 -39.76 4.16 -3.32
CA GLN A 567 -40.68 5.15 -2.78
C GLN A 567 -39.91 6.30 -2.13
N TRP A 568 -40.44 7.51 -2.29
CA TRP A 568 -39.94 8.73 -1.66
C TRP A 568 -40.68 8.97 -0.33
N ARG A 569 -40.78 7.94 0.52
CA ARG A 569 -41.38 7.98 1.88
C ARG A 569 -40.68 6.95 2.79
N PRO A 570 -40.73 7.10 4.12
CA PRO A 570 -40.37 6.03 5.06
C PRO A 570 -41.32 4.85 4.94
N ASP A 571 -40.83 3.63 5.17
CA ASP A 571 -41.67 2.44 5.26
C ASP A 571 -42.68 2.59 6.41
N GLY A 572 -43.95 2.79 6.08
CA GLY A 572 -45.04 2.33 6.94
C GLY A 572 -45.21 0.83 6.72
N ASN A 573 -44.66 -0.02 7.59
CA ASN A 573 -44.97 -1.46 7.74
C ASN A 573 -45.50 -2.20 6.49
N PHE A 574 -44.69 -2.34 5.43
CA PHE A 574 -45.03 -3.26 4.33
C PHE A 574 -44.24 -4.57 4.48
N ASN A 575 -44.96 -5.69 4.59
CA ASN A 575 -44.38 -7.03 4.62
C ASN A 575 -43.67 -7.30 3.29
N PHE A 576 -42.34 -7.23 3.28
CA PHE A 576 -41.48 -7.66 2.18
C PHE A 576 -41.42 -9.19 2.09
N LEU A 577 -42.55 -9.85 1.83
CA LEU A 577 -42.58 -11.27 1.51
C LEU A 577 -43.15 -11.47 0.11
N LYS A 578 -42.21 -11.76 -0.81
CA LYS A 578 -42.39 -12.50 -2.07
C LYS A 578 -43.46 -11.94 -3.02
N ASP A 579 -43.05 -11.06 -3.93
CA ASP A 579 -43.40 -11.28 -5.34
C ASP A 579 -42.52 -10.42 -6.27
N GLU A 580 -41.85 -11.07 -7.21
CA GLU A 580 -41.18 -10.41 -8.35
C GLU A 580 -42.19 -10.04 -9.46
N SER A 581 -43.47 -10.36 -9.27
CA SER A 581 -44.58 -10.01 -10.13
C SER A 581 -45.62 -9.18 -9.38
N LEU A 582 -45.36 -7.88 -9.21
CA LEU A 582 -46.42 -6.93 -8.89
C LEU A 582 -46.37 -5.82 -9.93
N GLU A 583 -47.24 -5.95 -10.92
CA GLU A 583 -48.01 -4.80 -11.40
C GLU A 583 -48.55 -4.12 -10.13
N ILE A 584 -48.02 -2.94 -9.82
CA ILE A 584 -48.57 -2.11 -8.76
C ILE A 584 -49.91 -1.66 -9.31
N GLU A 585 -50.98 -2.40 -9.01
CA GLU A 585 -52.33 -1.87 -9.09
C GLU A 585 -52.32 -0.52 -8.39
N ALA A 586 -52.82 0.50 -9.10
CA ALA A 586 -52.91 1.85 -8.59
C ALA A 586 -53.42 1.82 -7.15
N ILE A 587 -52.67 2.44 -6.24
CA ILE A 587 -53.09 2.66 -4.86
C ILE A 587 -54.30 3.59 -4.94
N ASP A 588 -55.48 2.99 -5.07
CA ASP A 588 -56.80 3.64 -5.06
C ASP A 588 -57.44 3.50 -3.66
N GLN A 589 -56.60 3.44 -2.63
CA GLN A 589 -57.02 3.78 -1.28
C GLN A 589 -56.76 5.28 -1.08
N PRO A 590 -57.75 6.07 -0.64
CA PRO A 590 -57.52 7.44 -0.25
C PRO A 590 -56.64 7.42 1.00
N ASP A 591 -55.33 7.55 0.82
CA ASP A 591 -54.38 7.85 1.90
C ASP A 591 -54.85 9.15 2.56
N THR A 592 -55.52 9.03 3.71
CA THR A 592 -56.02 10.17 4.49
C THR A 592 -54.91 10.93 5.21
N ASP A 593 -53.64 10.53 5.04
CA ASP A 593 -52.48 11.23 5.60
C ASP A 593 -52.04 12.37 4.68
N ALA A 594 -52.39 13.60 5.06
CA ALA A 594 -51.93 14.83 4.41
C ALA A 594 -50.39 14.90 4.28
N ASP A 595 -49.67 14.27 5.22
CA ASP A 595 -48.21 14.23 5.26
C ASP A 595 -47.59 13.29 4.23
N ALA A 596 -48.34 12.30 3.77
CA ALA A 596 -47.83 11.33 2.82
C ALA A 596 -47.44 12.04 1.51
N HIS A 597 -48.24 12.99 1.05
CA HIS A 597 -48.01 13.68 -0.23
C HIS A 597 -46.99 14.82 -0.18
N SER A 598 -46.39 15.07 0.99
CA SER A 598 -45.42 16.14 1.22
C SER A 598 -43.99 15.69 0.92
N ASN A 599 -43.17 16.61 0.42
CA ASN A 599 -41.75 16.38 0.20
C ASN A 599 -41.02 16.20 1.54
N PRO A 600 -40.43 15.03 1.85
CA PRO A 600 -39.73 14.82 3.11
C PRO A 600 -38.45 15.66 3.25
N LEU A 601 -38.00 16.30 2.16
CA LEU A 601 -36.88 17.23 2.17
C LEU A 601 -37.31 18.69 2.30
N ALA A 602 -38.61 18.99 2.48
CA ALA A 602 -39.12 20.37 2.51
C ALA A 602 -38.45 21.26 3.58
N THR A 603 -37.90 20.67 4.64
CA THR A 603 -37.12 21.35 5.68
C THR A 603 -35.73 21.80 5.23
N LEU A 604 -35.19 21.27 4.13
CA LEU A 604 -33.84 21.51 3.63
C LEU A 604 -33.78 22.74 2.73
N THR A 605 -34.07 23.91 3.29
CA THR A 605 -34.17 25.18 2.54
C THR A 605 -32.84 25.63 1.90
N THR A 606 -31.70 25.11 2.38
CA THR A 606 -30.34 25.41 1.89
C THR A 606 -29.87 24.52 0.74
N ILE A 607 -30.61 23.46 0.40
CA ILE A 607 -30.15 22.48 -0.60
C ILE A 607 -30.08 23.13 -1.99
N GLN A 608 -28.92 23.00 -2.64
CA GLN A 608 -28.65 23.56 -3.97
C GLN A 608 -28.56 22.47 -5.05
N TYR A 609 -28.07 21.29 -4.68
CA TYR A 609 -27.90 20.16 -5.59
C TYR A 609 -28.54 18.89 -5.01
N LEU A 610 -29.50 18.34 -5.74
CA LEU A 610 -30.16 17.08 -5.40
C LEU A 610 -30.10 16.12 -6.58
N ASP A 611 -29.51 14.96 -6.36
CA ASP A 611 -29.40 13.91 -7.38
C ASP A 611 -29.93 12.57 -6.88
N LEU A 612 -31.03 12.14 -7.48
CA LEU A 612 -31.76 10.90 -7.19
C LEU A 612 -31.82 10.01 -8.44
N SER A 613 -30.87 10.19 -9.36
CA SER A 613 -30.83 9.44 -10.61
C SER A 613 -30.58 7.94 -10.37
N ASP A 614 -30.83 7.08 -11.35
CA ASP A 614 -30.53 5.64 -11.28
C ASP A 614 -31.14 4.96 -10.05
N ASN A 615 -32.44 5.17 -9.86
CA ASN A 615 -33.23 4.52 -8.82
C ASN A 615 -34.45 3.85 -9.46
N ALA A 616 -35.45 3.48 -8.65
CA ALA A 616 -36.68 2.85 -9.11
C ALA A 616 -37.92 3.67 -8.73
N LEU A 617 -37.78 4.99 -8.57
CA LEU A 617 -38.87 5.88 -8.17
C LEU A 617 -39.99 5.88 -9.20
N VAL A 618 -41.23 5.71 -8.75
CA VAL A 618 -42.42 5.71 -9.61
C VAL A 618 -43.19 7.02 -9.52
N VAL A 619 -43.18 7.66 -8.34
CA VAL A 619 -43.92 8.89 -8.05
C VAL A 619 -43.04 9.84 -7.24
N LEU A 620 -43.16 11.14 -7.52
CA LEU A 620 -42.59 12.22 -6.71
C LEU A 620 -43.65 12.78 -5.73
N PRO A 621 -43.24 13.34 -4.57
CA PRO A 621 -44.17 14.06 -3.69
C PRO A 621 -44.89 15.18 -4.43
N SER A 622 -46.17 15.40 -4.13
CA SER A 622 -47.00 16.36 -4.88
C SER A 622 -46.96 17.79 -4.33
N ARG A 623 -46.40 18.00 -3.13
CA ARG A 623 -46.33 19.30 -2.45
C ARG A 623 -45.00 19.46 -1.70
N GLY A 624 -44.63 20.69 -1.35
CA GLY A 624 -43.45 20.99 -0.54
C GLY A 624 -42.18 21.25 -1.37
N TRP A 625 -42.28 21.35 -2.69
CA TRP A 625 -41.16 21.71 -3.55
C TRP A 625 -40.80 23.19 -3.43
N GLU A 626 -41.79 24.05 -3.21
CA GLU A 626 -41.64 25.49 -2.99
C GLU A 626 -40.73 25.83 -1.80
N SER A 627 -40.63 24.90 -0.84
CA SER A 627 -39.77 25.06 0.35
C SER A 627 -38.28 24.89 0.04
N LEU A 628 -37.92 24.25 -1.07
CA LEU A 628 -36.52 24.07 -1.51
C LEU A 628 -35.99 25.36 -2.18
N SER A 629 -35.98 26.45 -1.40
CA SER A 629 -35.77 27.81 -1.90
C SER A 629 -34.39 28.07 -2.51
N ALA A 630 -33.41 27.22 -2.21
CA ALA A 630 -32.05 27.32 -2.73
C ALA A 630 -31.75 26.33 -3.88
N LEU A 631 -32.71 25.49 -4.30
CA LEU A 631 -32.43 24.38 -5.21
C LEU A 631 -32.12 24.89 -6.63
N LEU A 632 -30.88 24.68 -7.07
CA LEU A 632 -30.40 25.05 -8.40
C LEU A 632 -30.50 23.88 -9.37
N HIS A 633 -30.08 22.69 -8.93
CA HIS A 633 -29.95 21.51 -9.78
C HIS A 633 -30.73 20.33 -9.20
N LEU A 634 -31.69 19.83 -9.98
CA LEU A 634 -32.45 18.62 -9.67
C LEU A 634 -32.18 17.56 -10.75
N LYS A 635 -31.70 16.40 -10.31
CA LYS A 635 -31.54 15.23 -11.18
C LYS A 635 -32.38 14.06 -10.68
N ILE A 636 -33.23 13.56 -11.56
CA ILE A 636 -34.16 12.43 -11.33
C ILE A 636 -34.11 11.46 -12.52
N ALA A 637 -33.01 11.48 -13.27
CA ALA A 637 -32.82 10.68 -14.48
C ALA A 637 -32.80 9.17 -14.18
N ARG A 638 -33.15 8.34 -15.15
CA ARG A 638 -33.09 6.87 -15.06
C ARG A 638 -33.86 6.34 -13.85
N ASN A 639 -35.11 6.75 -13.73
CA ASN A 639 -36.10 6.25 -12.77
C ASN A 639 -37.29 5.62 -13.53
N ARG A 640 -38.44 5.47 -12.86
CA ARG A 640 -39.68 4.93 -13.44
C ARG A 640 -40.84 5.94 -13.34
N LEU A 641 -40.52 7.24 -13.28
CA LEU A 641 -41.47 8.31 -13.08
C LEU A 641 -42.38 8.49 -14.30
N GLN A 642 -43.69 8.59 -14.08
CA GLN A 642 -44.68 8.77 -15.14
C GLN A 642 -45.15 10.23 -15.29
N THR A 643 -45.19 10.96 -14.18
CA THR A 643 -45.68 12.34 -14.14
C THR A 643 -44.78 13.21 -13.27
N LEU A 644 -44.65 14.48 -13.65
CA LEU A 644 -44.09 15.51 -12.76
C LEU A 644 -45.24 16.21 -12.04
N PRO A 645 -45.13 16.47 -10.72
CA PRO A 645 -46.15 17.18 -9.97
C PRO A 645 -46.19 18.66 -10.41
N GLU A 646 -47.38 19.25 -10.45
CA GLU A 646 -47.56 20.69 -10.76
C GLU A 646 -46.73 21.60 -9.84
N ASP A 647 -46.54 21.18 -8.59
CA ASP A 647 -45.82 21.94 -7.57
C ASP A 647 -44.32 22.11 -7.88
N ILE A 648 -43.74 21.29 -8.77
CA ILE A 648 -42.34 21.46 -9.21
C ILE A 648 -42.11 22.82 -9.88
N GLY A 649 -43.17 23.38 -10.51
CA GLY A 649 -43.17 24.71 -11.12
C GLY A 649 -43.03 25.86 -10.13
N ASN A 650 -43.14 25.60 -8.82
CA ASN A 650 -42.99 26.58 -7.75
C ASN A 650 -41.55 26.67 -7.21
N LEU A 651 -40.60 25.92 -7.77
CA LEU A 651 -39.19 26.04 -7.40
C LEU A 651 -38.64 27.41 -7.84
N PRO A 652 -38.20 28.27 -6.91
CA PRO A 652 -38.02 29.70 -7.19
C PRO A 652 -36.80 30.01 -8.06
N ILE A 653 -35.74 29.19 -7.95
CA ILE A 653 -34.45 29.47 -8.59
C ILE A 653 -33.85 28.27 -9.32
N LEU A 654 -34.66 27.26 -9.67
CA LEU A 654 -34.18 26.07 -10.36
C LEU A 654 -33.57 26.45 -11.72
N GLN A 655 -32.34 26.00 -11.96
CA GLN A 655 -31.58 26.29 -13.18
C GLN A 655 -31.45 25.06 -14.07
N ARG A 656 -31.42 23.86 -13.49
CA ARG A 656 -31.25 22.61 -14.24
C ARG A 656 -32.18 21.53 -13.73
N LEU A 657 -32.94 20.95 -14.65
CA LEU A 657 -33.71 19.72 -14.44
C LEU A 657 -33.25 18.64 -15.42
N ASP A 658 -32.75 17.54 -14.86
CA ASP A 658 -32.36 16.33 -15.60
C ASP A 658 -33.33 15.20 -15.26
N ALA A 659 -34.20 14.88 -16.21
CA ALA A 659 -35.29 13.92 -16.08
C ALA A 659 -35.24 12.84 -17.17
N ALA A 660 -34.07 12.66 -17.78
CA ALA A 660 -33.81 11.69 -18.84
C ALA A 660 -34.12 10.25 -18.43
N GLY A 661 -34.55 9.38 -19.35
CA GLY A 661 -34.68 7.95 -19.08
C GLY A 661 -35.79 7.59 -18.09
N ASN A 662 -36.94 8.25 -18.18
CA ASN A 662 -38.13 7.98 -17.36
C ASN A 662 -39.30 7.51 -18.25
N LYS A 663 -40.55 7.64 -17.77
CA LYS A 663 -41.77 7.28 -18.48
C LYS A 663 -42.72 8.49 -18.63
N PHE A 664 -42.19 9.71 -18.70
CA PHE A 664 -43.03 10.91 -18.81
C PHE A 664 -43.76 10.94 -20.16
N GLU A 665 -45.09 11.05 -20.12
CA GLU A 665 -45.93 11.20 -21.32
C GLU A 665 -46.28 12.67 -21.63
N ALA A 666 -46.33 13.50 -20.59
CA ALA A 666 -46.61 14.92 -20.67
C ALA A 666 -45.84 15.67 -19.56
N LEU A 667 -45.64 16.97 -19.77
CA LEU A 667 -45.04 17.88 -18.78
C LEU A 667 -46.11 18.85 -18.25
N PRO A 668 -46.10 19.20 -16.96
CA PRO A 668 -47.03 20.19 -16.42
C PRO A 668 -46.68 21.59 -16.93
N SER A 669 -47.68 22.39 -17.28
CA SER A 669 -47.47 23.77 -17.75
C SER A 669 -46.81 24.65 -16.67
N SER A 670 -46.96 24.31 -15.38
CA SER A 670 -46.28 25.01 -14.30
C SER A 670 -44.75 24.98 -14.40
N LEU A 671 -44.16 23.95 -15.01
CA LEU A 671 -42.70 23.81 -15.15
C LEU A 671 -42.07 25.01 -15.86
N PHE A 672 -42.76 25.57 -16.87
CA PHE A 672 -42.28 26.70 -17.66
C PHE A 672 -42.54 28.07 -17.01
N ARG A 673 -43.15 28.09 -15.80
CA ARG A 673 -43.21 29.29 -14.96
C ARG A 673 -41.86 29.61 -14.32
N ILE A 674 -40.96 28.64 -14.21
CA ILE A 674 -39.62 28.78 -13.62
C ILE A 674 -38.74 29.62 -14.54
N LYS A 675 -38.65 30.94 -14.29
CA LYS A 675 -37.93 31.89 -15.15
C LYS A 675 -36.41 31.73 -15.12
N THR A 676 -35.86 30.95 -14.18
CA THR A 676 -34.43 30.69 -14.05
C THR A 676 -33.97 29.41 -14.76
N LEU A 677 -34.91 28.59 -15.26
CA LEU A 677 -34.61 27.28 -15.81
C LEU A 677 -33.84 27.41 -17.14
N ALA A 678 -32.57 27.02 -17.11
CA ALA A 678 -31.63 27.16 -18.22
C ALA A 678 -31.34 25.83 -18.94
N PHE A 679 -31.45 24.71 -18.24
CA PHE A 679 -31.14 23.38 -18.78
C PHE A 679 -32.27 22.40 -18.50
N LEU A 680 -32.80 21.82 -19.56
CA LEU A 680 -33.87 20.84 -19.49
C LEU A 680 -33.54 19.59 -20.32
N ASP A 681 -33.47 18.43 -19.66
CA ASP A 681 -33.20 17.15 -20.30
C ASP A 681 -34.32 16.15 -20.00
N PHE A 682 -35.10 15.81 -21.03
CA PHE A 682 -36.14 14.77 -21.02
C PHE A 682 -35.88 13.72 -22.09
N GLN A 683 -34.62 13.50 -22.48
CA GLN A 683 -34.32 12.46 -23.45
C GLN A 683 -34.79 11.08 -22.95
N GLN A 684 -35.11 10.17 -23.86
CA GLN A 684 -35.50 8.80 -23.54
C GLN A 684 -36.71 8.75 -22.58
N ASN A 685 -37.81 9.37 -23.00
CA ASN A 685 -39.11 9.35 -22.33
C ASN A 685 -40.21 8.95 -23.34
N ALA A 686 -41.48 9.18 -23.00
CA ALA A 686 -42.65 8.87 -23.84
C ALA A 686 -43.47 10.13 -24.15
N LEU A 687 -42.82 11.30 -24.22
CA LEU A 687 -43.51 12.58 -24.40
C LEU A 687 -44.28 12.59 -25.71
N ARG A 688 -45.55 13.02 -25.66
CA ARG A 688 -46.41 13.16 -26.86
C ARG A 688 -46.45 14.59 -27.37
N GLU A 689 -46.40 15.55 -26.45
CA GLU A 689 -46.41 16.98 -26.73
C GLU A 689 -45.67 17.75 -25.63
N LEU A 690 -45.38 19.02 -25.90
CA LEU A 690 -44.92 19.98 -24.90
C LEU A 690 -46.00 21.05 -24.68
N PRO A 691 -46.18 21.53 -23.44
CA PRO A 691 -47.06 22.66 -23.16
C PRO A 691 -46.78 23.91 -24.01
N ASP A 692 -47.84 24.55 -24.48
CA ASP A 692 -47.78 25.77 -25.31
C ASP A 692 -47.08 26.94 -24.62
N ASN A 693 -46.95 26.93 -23.30
CA ASN A 693 -46.28 27.99 -22.55
C ASN A 693 -44.76 27.79 -22.41
N ILE A 694 -44.14 26.82 -23.09
CA ILE A 694 -42.67 26.65 -23.09
C ILE A 694 -41.92 27.93 -23.48
N GLY A 695 -42.47 28.73 -24.40
CA GLY A 695 -41.90 30.02 -24.81
C GLY A 695 -41.81 31.07 -23.70
N GLU A 696 -42.44 30.85 -22.55
CA GLU A 696 -42.34 31.73 -21.38
C GLU A 696 -41.05 31.48 -20.56
N CYS A 697 -40.34 30.37 -20.81
CA CYS A 697 -39.11 29.99 -20.11
C CYS A 697 -37.88 30.68 -20.72
N GLU A 698 -37.85 32.01 -20.70
CA GLU A 698 -36.88 32.84 -21.44
C GLU A 698 -35.39 32.58 -21.09
N ALA A 699 -35.10 31.99 -19.94
CA ALA A 699 -33.74 31.62 -19.55
C ALA A 699 -33.24 30.32 -20.18
N LEU A 700 -34.10 29.56 -20.89
CA LEU A 700 -33.74 28.23 -21.40
C LEU A 700 -32.64 28.34 -22.46
N VAL A 701 -31.50 27.71 -22.18
CA VAL A 701 -30.31 27.67 -23.05
C VAL A 701 -30.21 26.33 -23.77
N ARG A 702 -30.57 25.24 -23.09
CA ARG A 702 -30.46 23.88 -23.62
C ARG A 702 -31.72 23.07 -23.36
N LEU A 703 -32.25 22.48 -24.43
CA LEU A 703 -33.40 21.59 -24.42
C LEU A 703 -33.07 20.27 -25.14
N VAL A 704 -33.12 19.17 -24.40
CA VAL A 704 -32.83 17.82 -24.93
C VAL A 704 -34.08 16.95 -24.83
N LEU A 705 -34.57 16.49 -25.97
CA LEU A 705 -35.83 15.75 -26.13
C LEU A 705 -35.69 14.51 -27.02
N THR A 706 -34.47 14.11 -27.36
CA THR A 706 -34.22 12.92 -28.19
C THR A 706 -34.77 11.65 -27.55
N ARG A 707 -35.11 10.65 -28.36
CA ARG A 707 -35.71 9.38 -27.96
C ARG A 707 -37.07 9.53 -27.26
N ASN A 708 -37.92 10.44 -27.73
CA ASN A 708 -39.34 10.54 -27.43
C ASN A 708 -40.15 10.23 -28.70
N ARG A 709 -40.37 8.95 -28.98
CA ARG A 709 -40.87 8.48 -30.29
C ARG A 709 -42.24 9.03 -30.69
N ASP A 710 -43.07 9.34 -29.71
CA ASP A 710 -44.44 9.83 -29.90
C ASP A 710 -44.53 11.37 -29.90
N LEU A 711 -43.40 12.07 -29.74
CA LEU A 711 -43.35 13.54 -29.78
C LEU A 711 -43.41 14.01 -31.23
N HIS A 712 -44.60 14.43 -31.66
CA HIS A 712 -44.86 14.85 -33.05
C HIS A 712 -44.92 16.38 -33.17
N GLY A 713 -43.74 17.01 -33.20
CA GLY A 713 -43.58 18.44 -33.34
C GLY A 713 -43.41 19.15 -32.00
N LEU A 714 -43.27 20.47 -32.07
CA LEU A 714 -43.10 21.36 -30.92
C LEU A 714 -44.11 22.52 -31.02
N PRO A 715 -44.51 23.16 -29.92
CA PRO A 715 -45.42 24.30 -29.97
C PRO A 715 -44.76 25.54 -30.62
N ALA A 716 -45.55 26.38 -31.27
CA ALA A 716 -45.06 27.59 -31.96
C ALA A 716 -44.39 28.60 -31.02
N SER A 717 -44.73 28.57 -29.72
CA SER A 717 -44.13 29.41 -28.69
C SER A 717 -42.65 29.13 -28.47
N LEU A 718 -42.12 27.97 -28.92
CA LEU A 718 -40.69 27.65 -28.87
C LEU A 718 -39.83 28.76 -29.50
N CYS A 719 -40.29 29.36 -30.59
CA CYS A 719 -39.57 30.43 -31.30
C CYS A 719 -39.40 31.71 -30.46
N ARG A 720 -40.06 31.83 -29.30
CA ARG A 720 -39.89 32.95 -28.35
C ARG A 720 -38.68 32.79 -27.44
N LEU A 721 -38.05 31.61 -27.41
CA LEU A 721 -36.89 31.30 -26.58
C LEU A 721 -35.61 31.94 -27.13
N SER A 722 -35.46 33.25 -26.95
CA SER A 722 -34.34 34.04 -27.49
C SER A 722 -32.95 33.62 -26.97
N ARG A 723 -32.87 32.90 -25.85
CA ARG A 723 -31.61 32.40 -25.27
C ARG A 723 -31.30 30.94 -25.61
N LEU A 724 -32.20 30.24 -26.32
CA LEU A 724 -31.97 28.85 -26.67
C LEU A 724 -30.79 28.76 -27.62
N GLN A 725 -29.81 27.95 -27.25
CA GLN A 725 -28.59 27.71 -28.04
C GLN A 725 -28.50 26.26 -28.50
N GLU A 726 -29.00 25.33 -27.69
CA GLU A 726 -28.93 23.91 -27.95
C GLU A 726 -30.32 23.27 -27.94
N LEU A 727 -30.73 22.69 -29.08
CA LEU A 727 -31.95 21.88 -29.19
C LEU A 727 -31.62 20.51 -29.79
N ARG A 728 -32.04 19.45 -29.10
CA ARG A 728 -31.94 18.08 -29.62
C ARG A 728 -33.32 17.43 -29.62
N VAL A 729 -33.74 16.92 -30.77
CA VAL A 729 -35.05 16.26 -30.97
C VAL A 729 -34.89 15.01 -31.83
N ASP A 730 -35.92 14.17 -31.87
CA ASP A 730 -35.99 13.08 -32.84
C ASP A 730 -36.31 13.59 -34.25
N LYS A 731 -35.83 12.89 -35.26
CA LYS A 731 -36.11 13.20 -36.67
C LYS A 731 -37.61 13.34 -36.99
N LEU A 732 -38.47 12.49 -36.42
CA LEU A 732 -39.92 12.56 -36.63
C LEU A 732 -40.54 13.83 -36.05
N CYS A 733 -40.05 14.29 -34.88
CA CYS A 733 -40.45 15.55 -34.29
C CYS A 733 -40.07 16.73 -35.19
N PHE A 734 -38.82 16.75 -35.68
CA PHE A 734 -38.34 17.80 -36.58
C PHE A 734 -39.14 17.90 -37.89
N LEU A 735 -39.51 16.76 -38.49
CA LEU A 735 -40.27 16.73 -39.74
C LEU A 735 -41.71 17.27 -39.60
N ALA A 736 -42.23 17.37 -38.38
CA ALA A 736 -43.56 17.90 -38.09
C ALA A 736 -43.56 19.42 -37.78
N LEU A 737 -42.39 20.08 -37.78
CA LEU A 737 -42.28 21.51 -37.50
C LEU A 737 -42.74 22.37 -38.69
N SER A 738 -43.25 23.58 -38.38
CA SER A 738 -43.55 24.59 -39.40
C SER A 738 -42.26 25.18 -40.00
N ASP A 739 -42.40 25.95 -41.09
CA ASP A 739 -41.27 26.64 -41.73
C ASP A 739 -40.58 27.64 -40.78
N ASP A 740 -41.35 28.37 -39.97
CA ASP A 740 -40.83 29.32 -38.98
C ASP A 740 -40.03 28.60 -37.89
N GLN A 741 -40.54 27.48 -37.39
CA GLN A 741 -39.86 26.67 -36.38
C GLN A 741 -38.60 26.01 -36.92
N THR A 742 -38.65 25.53 -38.16
CA THR A 742 -37.49 24.95 -38.86
C THR A 742 -36.40 26.00 -39.07
N THR A 743 -36.79 27.23 -39.43
CA THR A 743 -35.85 28.37 -39.56
C THR A 743 -35.23 28.71 -38.21
N PHE A 744 -36.04 28.84 -37.16
CA PHE A 744 -35.55 29.05 -35.80
C PHE A 744 -34.53 27.98 -35.37
N CYS A 745 -34.78 26.69 -35.66
CA CYS A 745 -33.86 25.60 -35.32
C CYS A 745 -32.50 25.71 -36.05
N ARG A 746 -32.47 26.24 -37.28
CA ARG A 746 -31.24 26.42 -38.06
C ARG A 746 -30.34 27.53 -37.51
N ASP A 747 -30.94 28.52 -36.85
CA ASP A 747 -30.23 29.66 -36.27
C ASP A 747 -29.62 29.34 -34.89
N LEU A 748 -29.92 28.16 -34.32
CA LEU A 748 -29.34 27.71 -33.05
C LEU A 748 -27.85 27.40 -33.19
N LEU A 749 -27.09 27.66 -32.14
CA LEU A 749 -25.66 27.32 -32.07
C LEU A 749 -25.41 25.82 -32.24
N TYR A 750 -26.29 25.00 -31.68
CA TYR A 750 -26.28 23.55 -31.84
C TYR A 750 -27.71 23.02 -32.01
N PHE A 751 -27.95 22.37 -33.14
CA PHE A 751 -29.19 21.65 -33.41
C PHE A 751 -28.88 20.21 -33.84
N SER A 752 -29.61 19.25 -33.29
CA SER A 752 -29.53 17.85 -33.70
C SER A 752 -30.92 17.23 -33.83
N ALA A 753 -31.12 16.49 -34.92
CA ALA A 753 -32.31 15.68 -35.19
C ALA A 753 -31.85 14.23 -35.38
N GLU A 754 -31.91 13.44 -34.31
CA GLU A 754 -31.40 12.05 -34.25
C GLU A 754 -32.39 11.02 -34.82
#